data_AF-A0A4V2G727-F1
#
_entry.id   AF-A0A4V2G727-F1
#
_cell.length_a   1.000
_cell.length_b   1.000
_cell.length_c   1.000
_cell.angle_alpha   90.00
_cell.angle_beta   90.00
_cell.angle_gamma   90.00
#
_symmetry.space_group_name_H-M   'P 1'
#
loop_
_entity.id
_entity.type
_entity.pdbx_description
1 polymer ?
#
loop_
_entity_poly.entity_id
_entity_poly.type
_entity_poly.pdbx_seq_one_letter_code
_entity_poly.pdbx_strand_id
1 'polypeptide(L)'
;MTDPMLADALARLAAAPLADGFAEAVAAAAGMRGEFPASLRDRLLAQAGAKLDAERESVADEMAYCAARVLVDRLGGTADVPYLPGVRIDARARVLGAFFPTPRRAAVALPVVGTGPAARVLVIRRSDVNGHTGAPMNDAGEIALFGGAAEPGEPPAITALREFGEEAGLGGADADPRLDPWLPLGDWLTEGGYTASGFVLRATAPVLADVRPDPREVSAVGRLPLDALFDAEPVVRPHLRIGLARGRRPVFVGWFDSPTFDVVGDDGRVWQLFGLAGAMTAALRHRFVSAAEFAAAQQRRATVRARRAPAADPLGDHLERAFRVRAFLRRDLAVPAAPVIAAPLLSEVLEEPAALVLDATLPLGGSTKARVVAGASYATLESAAERGEPTDLATRFAGVTLLAASTGSHARSVAALADLLRRRGARDVTCEFFVSADIPASKLELLTAAGTVVRCADFNDATDRAVAREAELSRQQRPAVFLACDPDHRLNTAFGLSGMDGAAGFATLLLDVVDAVRNDWAALGLAEPRVGELWIPTSGGATLSACTALLTRLPGGPVDAITGVYDVAAPCLPHTLSAGGPAPVDWRHAINGLAQPHAAPGAVDVLRATPVPLLGVSLAAARLAQPLIALDAGLWPEPAGAASVGARLVQAFAAGGPEFGRRLVDLVSKHPSARFAADVGALAAAVQAGSAPRSPAVPRQARAYLVTGAAGPQPNGLRRP
;
A
#
# COMPACT_ATOMS: atom_id res chain seq x y z
N MET A 1 -18.77 -28.54 -13.24
CA MET A 1 -19.29 -29.45 -14.27
C MET A 1 -18.29 -29.44 -15.39
N THR A 2 -17.56 -30.54 -15.60
CA THR A 2 -17.22 -30.92 -16.97
C THR A 2 -18.51 -30.79 -17.77
N ASP A 3 -18.48 -30.05 -18.88
CA ASP A 3 -19.63 -29.98 -19.76
C ASP A 3 -20.12 -31.41 -19.95
N PRO A 4 -21.36 -31.75 -19.55
CA PRO A 4 -21.91 -33.09 -19.77
C PRO A 4 -21.76 -33.51 -21.23
N MET A 5 -21.75 -32.54 -22.16
CA MET A 5 -21.43 -32.78 -23.57
C MET A 5 -19.95 -33.10 -23.83
N LEU A 6 -18.98 -32.49 -23.15
CA LEU A 6 -17.56 -32.82 -23.34
C LEU A 6 -17.23 -34.19 -22.74
N ALA A 7 -17.81 -34.53 -21.58
CA ALA A 7 -17.66 -35.85 -20.98
C ALA A 7 -18.37 -36.94 -21.81
N ASP A 8 -19.57 -36.66 -22.33
CA ASP A 8 -20.29 -37.55 -23.26
C ASP A 8 -19.57 -37.64 -24.63
N ALA A 9 -19.01 -36.54 -25.14
CA ALA A 9 -18.23 -36.54 -26.38
C ALA A 9 -16.93 -37.34 -26.24
N LEU A 10 -16.20 -37.21 -25.12
CA LEU A 10 -15.00 -38.01 -24.84
C LEU A 10 -15.35 -39.50 -24.62
N ALA A 11 -16.50 -39.81 -23.99
CA ALA A 11 -17.00 -41.18 -23.85
C ALA A 11 -17.44 -41.80 -25.18
N ARG A 12 -18.05 -41.00 -26.07
CA ARG A 12 -18.38 -41.38 -27.46
C ARG A 12 -17.12 -41.52 -28.32
N LEU A 13 -16.09 -40.71 -28.08
CA LEU A 13 -14.78 -40.83 -28.74
C LEU A 13 -14.10 -42.16 -28.41
N ALA A 14 -14.30 -42.68 -27.19
CA ALA A 14 -13.82 -43.99 -26.77
C ALA A 14 -14.62 -45.17 -27.38
N ALA A 15 -15.82 -44.92 -27.91
CA ALA A 15 -16.75 -45.94 -28.40
C ALA A 15 -17.03 -45.90 -29.93
N ALA A 16 -16.74 -44.78 -30.61
CA ALA A 16 -17.03 -44.58 -32.03
C ALA A 16 -15.80 -44.83 -32.92
N PRO A 17 -16.00 -45.14 -34.22
CA PRO A 17 -14.93 -45.07 -35.21
C PRO A 17 -14.28 -43.67 -35.20
N LEU A 18 -12.96 -43.62 -35.01
CA LEU A 18 -12.13 -42.43 -34.73
C LEU A 18 -12.45 -41.18 -35.56
N ALA A 19 -12.92 -41.31 -36.80
CA ALA A 19 -13.15 -40.19 -37.71
C ALA A 19 -14.38 -39.33 -37.36
N ASP A 20 -15.47 -39.94 -36.86
CA ASP A 20 -16.73 -39.21 -36.61
C ASP A 20 -16.73 -38.54 -35.22
N GLY A 21 -16.16 -39.21 -34.21
CA GLY A 21 -15.98 -38.62 -32.87
C GLY A 21 -14.98 -37.45 -32.86
N PHE A 22 -13.99 -37.46 -33.76
CA PHE A 22 -12.98 -36.40 -33.90
C PHE A 22 -13.58 -35.04 -34.26
N ALA A 23 -14.51 -34.99 -35.22
CA ALA A 23 -15.13 -33.74 -35.65
C ALA A 23 -16.02 -33.12 -34.57
N GLU A 24 -16.77 -33.94 -33.83
CA GLU A 24 -17.61 -33.48 -32.71
C GLU A 24 -16.76 -33.00 -31.52
N ALA A 25 -15.69 -33.72 -31.16
CA ALA A 25 -14.83 -33.33 -30.03
C ALA A 25 -14.03 -32.05 -30.30
N VAL A 26 -13.55 -31.84 -31.53
CA VAL A 26 -12.87 -30.60 -31.91
C VAL A 26 -13.88 -29.44 -32.00
N ALA A 27 -15.11 -29.68 -32.48
CA ALA A 27 -16.17 -28.66 -32.47
C ALA A 27 -16.58 -28.24 -31.05
N ALA A 28 -16.69 -29.20 -30.14
CA ALA A 28 -16.99 -28.97 -28.72
C ALA A 28 -15.83 -28.26 -27.99
N ALA A 29 -14.59 -28.72 -28.17
CA ALA A 29 -13.39 -28.09 -27.59
C ALA A 29 -13.16 -26.66 -28.11
N ALA A 30 -13.61 -26.35 -29.33
CA ALA A 30 -13.52 -25.03 -29.94
C ALA A 30 -14.75 -24.13 -29.70
N GLY A 31 -15.71 -24.56 -28.86
CA GLY A 31 -16.92 -23.78 -28.52
C GLY A 31 -17.81 -23.44 -29.72
N MET A 32 -17.79 -24.24 -30.78
CA MET A 32 -18.51 -23.93 -32.02
C MET A 32 -19.97 -24.37 -31.97
N ARG A 33 -20.89 -23.41 -32.19
CA ARG A 33 -22.24 -23.69 -32.66
C ARG A 33 -22.27 -23.51 -34.18
N GLY A 34 -21.87 -24.53 -34.95
CA GLY A 34 -21.91 -24.48 -36.42
C GLY A 34 -21.05 -25.55 -37.13
N GLU A 35 -21.35 -25.77 -38.42
CA GLU A 35 -20.71 -26.80 -39.27
C GLU A 35 -19.19 -26.58 -39.45
N PHE A 36 -18.42 -27.63 -39.23
CA PHE A 36 -16.97 -27.67 -39.42
C PHE A 36 -16.66 -27.56 -40.93
N PRO A 37 -15.80 -26.63 -41.39
CA PRO A 37 -15.43 -26.57 -42.80
C PRO A 37 -14.81 -27.90 -43.25
N ALA A 38 -15.43 -28.56 -44.24
CA ALA A 38 -15.01 -29.89 -44.69
C ALA A 38 -13.52 -29.95 -45.04
N SER A 39 -12.98 -28.89 -45.64
CA SER A 39 -11.56 -28.77 -46.03
C SER A 39 -10.57 -28.70 -44.85
N LEU A 40 -11.02 -28.34 -43.65
CA LEU A 40 -10.21 -28.36 -42.43
C LEU A 40 -10.32 -29.72 -41.75
N ARG A 41 -11.55 -30.27 -41.65
CA ARG A 41 -11.81 -31.63 -41.14
C ARG A 41 -10.98 -32.66 -41.90
N ASP A 42 -11.03 -32.62 -43.22
CA ASP A 42 -10.38 -33.63 -44.08
C ASP A 42 -8.84 -33.51 -44.02
N ARG A 43 -8.30 -32.31 -43.82
CA ARG A 43 -6.84 -32.09 -43.58
C ARG A 43 -6.38 -32.65 -42.24
N LEU A 44 -7.16 -32.43 -41.19
CA LEU A 44 -6.84 -32.92 -39.84
C LEU A 44 -6.95 -34.44 -39.77
N LEU A 45 -7.98 -35.03 -40.39
CA LEU A 45 -8.13 -36.48 -40.51
C LEU A 45 -7.00 -37.12 -41.33
N ALA A 46 -6.54 -36.47 -42.41
CA ALA A 46 -5.40 -36.96 -43.20
C ALA A 46 -4.08 -36.91 -42.43
N GLN A 47 -3.84 -35.86 -41.61
CA GLN A 47 -2.65 -35.76 -40.77
C GLN A 47 -2.66 -36.75 -39.61
N ALA A 48 -3.81 -36.94 -38.95
CA ALA A 48 -3.97 -37.95 -37.90
C ALA A 48 -3.82 -39.37 -38.46
N GLY A 49 -4.42 -39.66 -39.62
CA GLY A 49 -4.42 -40.97 -40.26
C GLY A 49 -3.04 -41.47 -40.65
N ALA A 50 -2.12 -40.59 -41.04
CA ALA A 50 -0.75 -40.97 -41.43
C ALA A 50 0.16 -41.35 -40.25
N LYS A 51 -0.26 -41.08 -39.00
CA LYS A 51 0.50 -41.32 -37.77
C LYS A 51 -0.17 -42.30 -36.79
N LEU A 52 -1.46 -42.55 -37.00
CA LEU A 52 -2.34 -43.43 -36.22
C LEU A 52 -1.92 -44.91 -36.20
N ASP A 53 -1.01 -45.33 -37.08
CA ASP A 53 -0.46 -46.69 -37.09
C ASP A 53 0.62 -46.94 -36.00
N ALA A 54 1.03 -45.91 -35.26
CA ALA A 54 2.02 -46.02 -34.17
C ALA A 54 1.47 -45.46 -32.84
N GLU A 55 1.07 -46.38 -31.94
CA GLU A 55 0.79 -46.20 -30.51
C GLU A 55 -0.41 -45.30 -30.10
N ARG A 56 -1.28 -45.81 -29.22
CA ARG A 56 -2.51 -45.12 -28.76
C ARG A 56 -2.27 -43.80 -28.01
N GLU A 57 -1.12 -43.63 -27.34
CA GLU A 57 -0.74 -42.38 -26.67
C GLU A 57 -0.41 -41.27 -27.69
N SER A 58 0.17 -41.62 -28.85
CA SER A 58 0.47 -40.71 -29.96
C SER A 58 -0.79 -40.04 -30.51
N VAL A 59 -1.92 -40.75 -30.54
CA VAL A 59 -3.18 -40.26 -31.11
C VAL A 59 -3.80 -39.13 -30.28
N ALA A 60 -3.82 -39.27 -28.95
CA ALA A 60 -4.37 -38.23 -28.07
C ALA A 60 -3.52 -36.94 -28.14
N ASP A 61 -2.20 -37.07 -28.21
CA ASP A 61 -1.28 -35.95 -28.37
C ASP A 61 -1.40 -35.29 -29.75
N GLU A 62 -1.54 -36.08 -30.81
CA GLU A 62 -1.76 -35.56 -32.17
C GLU A 62 -3.11 -34.83 -32.27
N MET A 63 -4.16 -35.36 -31.63
CA MET A 63 -5.48 -34.75 -31.57
C MET A 63 -5.46 -33.45 -30.77
N ALA A 64 -4.78 -33.43 -29.62
CA ALA A 64 -4.59 -32.22 -28.82
C ALA A 64 -3.79 -31.17 -29.59
N TYR A 65 -2.75 -31.56 -30.31
CA TYR A 65 -1.98 -30.70 -31.20
C TYR A 65 -2.84 -30.13 -32.34
N CYS A 66 -3.67 -30.95 -32.97
CA CYS A 66 -4.59 -30.52 -34.02
C CYS A 66 -5.62 -29.51 -33.50
N ALA A 67 -6.24 -29.77 -32.34
CA ALA A 67 -7.17 -28.85 -31.70
C ALA A 67 -6.48 -27.54 -31.28
N ALA A 68 -5.27 -27.65 -30.72
CA ALA A 68 -4.42 -26.51 -30.38
C ALA A 68 -4.13 -25.63 -31.61
N ARG A 69 -3.79 -26.23 -32.75
CA ARG A 69 -3.56 -25.50 -34.00
C ARG A 69 -4.79 -24.74 -34.47
N VAL A 70 -5.98 -25.35 -34.42
CA VAL A 70 -7.23 -24.65 -34.77
C VAL A 70 -7.46 -23.44 -33.86
N LEU A 71 -7.14 -23.56 -32.57
CA LEU A 71 -7.25 -22.47 -31.62
C LEU A 71 -6.22 -21.36 -31.87
N VAL A 72 -4.98 -21.73 -32.18
CA VAL A 72 -3.91 -20.80 -32.56
C VAL A 72 -4.28 -20.01 -33.82
N ASP A 73 -4.78 -20.69 -34.86
CA ASP A 73 -5.20 -20.07 -36.12
C ASP A 73 -6.31 -19.02 -35.87
N ARG A 74 -7.26 -19.31 -34.96
CA ARG A 74 -8.32 -18.37 -34.56
C ARG A 74 -7.82 -17.14 -33.81
N LEU A 75 -6.78 -17.30 -33.01
CA LEU A 75 -6.16 -16.21 -32.27
C LEU A 75 -5.22 -15.37 -33.15
N GLY A 76 -5.17 -15.64 -34.46
CA GLY A 76 -4.30 -14.94 -35.41
C GLY A 76 -2.82 -15.30 -35.23
N GLY A 77 -2.51 -16.49 -34.70
CA GLY A 77 -1.16 -17.01 -34.61
C GLY A 77 -0.58 -17.37 -35.98
N THR A 78 0.75 -17.35 -36.10
CA THR A 78 1.45 -17.88 -37.27
C THR A 78 1.63 -19.40 -37.15
N ALA A 79 2.01 -20.08 -38.23
CA ALA A 79 2.27 -21.52 -38.25
C ALA A 79 3.40 -22.01 -37.30
N ASP A 80 4.07 -21.09 -36.59
CA ASP A 80 5.29 -21.33 -35.81
C ASP A 80 5.06 -21.35 -34.29
N VAL A 81 3.81 -21.42 -33.79
CA VAL A 81 3.57 -21.53 -32.34
C VAL A 81 4.04 -22.91 -31.84
N PRO A 82 5.07 -22.99 -30.96
CA PRO A 82 5.60 -24.26 -30.50
C PRO A 82 4.59 -25.08 -29.71
N TYR A 83 4.56 -26.39 -29.96
CA TYR A 83 3.82 -27.35 -29.15
C TYR A 83 4.73 -28.03 -28.13
N LEU A 84 4.31 -28.10 -26.87
CA LEU A 84 5.04 -28.71 -25.77
C LEU A 84 4.27 -29.95 -25.31
N PRO A 85 4.68 -31.17 -25.71
CA PRO A 85 3.89 -32.39 -25.51
C PRO A 85 3.79 -32.84 -24.04
N GLY A 86 4.61 -32.31 -23.16
CA GLY A 86 4.55 -32.62 -21.73
C GLY A 86 5.62 -31.87 -20.95
N VAL A 87 5.21 -30.83 -20.25
CA VAL A 87 6.07 -30.02 -19.39
C VAL A 87 5.87 -30.46 -17.94
N ARG A 88 6.86 -31.16 -17.42
CA ARG A 88 6.87 -31.59 -16.02
C ARG A 88 6.91 -30.42 -15.06
N ILE A 89 6.35 -30.61 -13.87
CA ILE A 89 6.21 -29.57 -12.84
C ILE A 89 7.55 -28.94 -12.45
N ASP A 90 8.62 -29.74 -12.37
CA ASP A 90 9.99 -29.33 -12.04
C ASP A 90 10.70 -28.61 -13.20
N ALA A 91 10.25 -28.83 -14.45
CA ALA A 91 10.75 -28.14 -15.64
C ALA A 91 9.97 -26.86 -15.98
N ARG A 92 8.78 -26.67 -15.41
CA ARG A 92 7.80 -25.63 -15.79
C ARG A 92 8.37 -24.22 -15.76
N ALA A 93 8.98 -23.80 -14.66
CA ALA A 93 9.52 -22.45 -14.52
C ALA A 93 10.61 -22.14 -15.56
N ARG A 94 11.49 -23.12 -15.84
CA ARG A 94 12.55 -22.98 -16.85
C ARG A 94 11.98 -22.86 -18.26
N VAL A 95 11.02 -23.70 -18.61
CA VAL A 95 10.37 -23.68 -19.93
C VAL A 95 9.63 -22.35 -20.13
N LEU A 96 8.80 -21.94 -19.17
CA LEU A 96 8.08 -20.67 -19.26
C LEU A 96 9.02 -19.46 -19.29
N GLY A 97 10.15 -19.51 -18.60
CA GLY A 97 11.15 -18.43 -18.60
C GLY A 97 11.79 -18.21 -19.97
N ALA A 98 11.86 -19.25 -20.82
CA ALA A 98 12.32 -19.11 -22.20
C ALA A 98 11.34 -18.32 -23.08
N PHE A 99 10.04 -18.45 -22.83
CA PHE A 99 8.99 -17.70 -23.55
C PHE A 99 8.74 -16.31 -22.96
N PHE A 100 8.98 -16.15 -21.66
CA PHE A 100 8.74 -14.91 -20.91
C PHE A 100 9.99 -14.50 -20.15
N PRO A 101 11.03 -13.96 -20.84
CA PRO A 101 12.27 -13.54 -20.18
C PRO A 101 12.07 -12.34 -19.25
N THR A 102 10.99 -11.57 -19.43
CA THR A 102 10.61 -10.42 -18.60
C THR A 102 9.15 -10.53 -18.14
N PRO A 103 8.86 -11.50 -17.26
CA PRO A 103 7.48 -11.75 -16.84
C PRO A 103 6.94 -10.56 -16.03
N ARG A 104 5.65 -10.29 -16.15
CA ARG A 104 4.98 -9.23 -15.37
C ARG A 104 4.77 -9.71 -13.94
N ARG A 105 4.85 -8.80 -12.98
CA ARG A 105 4.55 -9.13 -11.58
C ARG A 105 3.05 -9.25 -11.41
N ALA A 106 2.63 -10.25 -10.65
CA ALA A 106 1.25 -10.48 -10.24
C ALA A 106 1.23 -10.99 -8.80
N ALA A 107 0.08 -10.93 -8.16
CA ALA A 107 -0.11 -11.60 -6.88
C ALA A 107 -1.48 -12.26 -6.80
N VAL A 108 -1.54 -13.35 -6.04
CA VAL A 108 -2.72 -14.20 -5.94
C VAL A 108 -3.01 -14.51 -4.49
N ALA A 109 -4.26 -14.33 -4.07
CA ALA A 109 -4.76 -14.66 -2.76
C ALA A 109 -5.39 -16.05 -2.76
N LEU A 110 -5.06 -16.84 -1.72
CA LEU A 110 -5.81 -18.01 -1.26
C LEU A 110 -6.56 -17.57 0.00
N PRO A 111 -7.80 -17.08 -0.12
CA PRO A 111 -8.53 -16.50 1.00
C PRO A 111 -9.05 -17.62 1.90
N VAL A 112 -8.72 -17.55 3.18
CA VAL A 112 -9.23 -18.42 4.22
C VAL A 112 -10.13 -17.60 5.14
N VAL A 113 -11.44 -17.83 5.03
CA VAL A 113 -12.46 -17.17 5.85
C VAL A 113 -12.83 -18.03 7.06
N GLY A 114 -12.99 -17.41 8.22
CA GLY A 114 -13.37 -18.12 9.45
C GLY A 114 -12.20 -18.82 10.15
N THR A 115 -12.53 -19.61 11.18
CA THR A 115 -11.53 -20.27 12.05
C THR A 115 -11.95 -21.69 12.40
N GLY A 116 -10.97 -22.57 12.66
CA GLY A 116 -11.23 -23.94 13.09
C GLY A 116 -12.01 -24.75 12.02
N PRO A 117 -12.93 -25.64 12.43
CA PRO A 117 -13.71 -26.47 11.48
C PRO A 117 -14.63 -25.67 10.55
N ALA A 118 -14.97 -24.43 10.92
CA ALA A 118 -15.78 -23.54 10.10
C ALA A 118 -14.96 -22.79 9.04
N ALA A 119 -13.62 -22.96 9.02
CA ALA A 119 -12.78 -22.28 8.04
C ALA A 119 -13.10 -22.76 6.62
N ARG A 120 -13.15 -21.82 5.67
CA ARG A 120 -13.36 -22.08 4.24
C ARG A 120 -12.27 -21.44 3.40
N VAL A 121 -11.85 -22.12 2.34
CA VAL A 121 -11.09 -21.52 1.25
C VAL A 121 -12.07 -21.02 0.20
N LEU A 122 -11.91 -19.75 -0.19
CA LEU A 122 -12.68 -19.19 -1.30
C LEU A 122 -11.95 -19.43 -2.61
N VAL A 123 -12.70 -19.87 -3.61
CA VAL A 123 -12.22 -20.02 -4.99
C VAL A 123 -13.24 -19.41 -5.94
N ILE A 124 -12.80 -19.04 -7.14
CA ILE A 124 -13.69 -18.46 -8.15
C ILE A 124 -13.78 -19.35 -9.36
N ARG A 125 -14.92 -19.30 -10.04
CA ARG A 125 -15.05 -19.70 -11.43
C ARG A 125 -15.04 -18.43 -12.27
N ARG A 126 -14.10 -18.37 -13.20
CA ARG A 126 -13.96 -17.26 -14.14
C ARG A 126 -15.19 -17.14 -15.05
N SER A 127 -15.61 -15.92 -15.33
CA SER A 127 -16.63 -15.56 -16.33
C SER A 127 -16.15 -15.86 -17.76
N ASP A 128 -17.08 -15.94 -18.71
CA ASP A 128 -16.75 -16.08 -20.14
C ASP A 128 -16.27 -14.76 -20.77
N VAL A 129 -16.63 -13.64 -20.14
CA VAL A 129 -16.30 -12.28 -20.58
C VAL A 129 -15.38 -11.66 -19.54
N ASN A 130 -14.53 -10.73 -19.96
CA ASN A 130 -13.73 -9.91 -19.06
C ASN A 130 -14.52 -8.63 -18.72
N GLY A 131 -14.80 -8.40 -17.43
CA GLY A 131 -15.64 -7.28 -16.96
C GLY A 131 -15.11 -5.90 -17.30
N HIS A 132 -13.78 -5.72 -17.37
CA HIS A 132 -13.13 -4.46 -17.73
C HIS A 132 -13.19 -4.13 -19.22
N THR A 133 -13.00 -5.12 -20.09
CA THR A 133 -12.83 -4.92 -21.54
C THR A 133 -14.02 -5.33 -22.38
N GLY A 134 -14.94 -6.14 -21.83
CA GLY A 134 -16.02 -6.78 -22.57
C GLY A 134 -15.56 -7.86 -23.56
N ALA A 135 -14.26 -8.14 -23.64
CA ALA A 135 -13.70 -9.18 -24.53
C ALA A 135 -13.82 -10.58 -23.90
N PRO A 136 -13.78 -11.66 -24.69
CA PRO A 136 -13.70 -13.02 -24.16
C PRO A 136 -12.52 -13.18 -23.18
N MET A 137 -12.76 -13.93 -22.11
CA MET A 137 -11.74 -14.26 -21.11
C MET A 137 -10.90 -15.46 -21.59
N ASN A 138 -9.57 -15.39 -21.46
CA ASN A 138 -8.68 -16.44 -21.97
C ASN A 138 -8.86 -17.79 -21.25
N ASP A 139 -9.25 -17.73 -19.98
CA ASP A 139 -9.43 -18.88 -19.09
C ASP A 139 -10.88 -18.96 -18.59
N ALA A 140 -11.83 -18.71 -19.51
CA ALA A 140 -13.26 -18.75 -19.23
C ALA A 140 -13.68 -20.08 -18.58
N GLY A 141 -14.45 -20.01 -17.50
CA GLY A 141 -14.94 -21.19 -16.78
C GLY A 141 -13.90 -21.94 -15.92
N GLU A 142 -12.62 -21.55 -15.97
CA GLU A 142 -11.58 -22.14 -15.13
C GLU A 142 -11.84 -21.83 -13.64
N ILE A 143 -11.52 -22.80 -12.78
CA ILE A 143 -11.47 -22.58 -11.34
C ILE A 143 -10.13 -21.94 -11.00
N ALA A 144 -10.18 -20.72 -10.50
CA ALA A 144 -9.02 -19.92 -10.16
C ALA A 144 -9.04 -19.46 -8.70
N LEU A 145 -7.89 -18.97 -8.27
CA LEU A 145 -7.76 -18.14 -7.08
C LEU A 145 -7.88 -16.67 -7.46
N PHE A 146 -8.06 -15.82 -6.45
CA PHE A 146 -8.25 -14.40 -6.67
C PHE A 146 -6.91 -13.73 -6.97
N GLY A 147 -6.79 -12.95 -8.04
CA GLY A 147 -5.50 -12.32 -8.32
C GLY A 147 -5.33 -11.73 -9.70
N GLY A 148 -4.34 -10.85 -9.80
CA GLY A 148 -4.06 -10.08 -11.00
C GLY A 148 -2.70 -9.39 -10.96
N ALA A 149 -2.51 -8.45 -11.88
CA ALA A 149 -1.21 -7.80 -12.10
C ALA A 149 -0.89 -6.84 -10.95
N ALA A 150 0.36 -6.82 -10.52
CA ALA A 150 0.81 -5.85 -9.54
C ALA A 150 0.98 -4.48 -10.20
N GLU A 151 0.46 -3.44 -9.55
CA GLU A 151 0.74 -2.07 -9.96
C GLU A 151 2.24 -1.75 -9.72
N PRO A 152 2.85 -0.83 -10.50
CA PRO A 152 4.24 -0.44 -10.28
C PRO A 152 4.49 -0.05 -8.81
N GLY A 153 5.45 -0.73 -8.16
CA GLY A 153 5.82 -0.48 -6.75
C GLY A 153 4.78 -0.88 -5.70
N GLU A 154 3.66 -1.46 -6.09
CA GLU A 154 2.73 -2.10 -5.16
C GLU A 154 3.38 -3.38 -4.58
N PRO A 155 3.38 -3.58 -3.25
CA PRO A 155 3.86 -4.81 -2.66
C PRO A 155 2.93 -5.98 -3.05
N PRO A 156 3.47 -7.19 -3.35
CA PRO A 156 2.63 -8.31 -3.77
C PRO A 156 1.52 -8.69 -2.79
N ALA A 157 1.75 -8.57 -1.48
CA ALA A 157 0.73 -8.80 -0.46
C ALA A 157 -0.47 -7.84 -0.58
N ILE A 158 -0.20 -6.59 -0.96
CA ILE A 158 -1.22 -5.55 -1.19
C ILE A 158 -1.93 -5.80 -2.52
N THR A 159 -1.20 -6.16 -3.57
CA THR A 159 -1.79 -6.60 -4.85
C THR A 159 -2.78 -7.75 -4.62
N ALA A 160 -2.38 -8.80 -3.88
CA ALA A 160 -3.27 -9.93 -3.62
C ALA A 160 -4.54 -9.53 -2.85
N LEU A 161 -4.42 -8.58 -1.92
CA LEU A 161 -5.53 -8.04 -1.15
C LEU A 161 -6.48 -7.19 -2.01
N ARG A 162 -5.94 -6.31 -2.87
CA ARG A 162 -6.70 -5.50 -3.82
C ARG A 162 -7.47 -6.37 -4.81
N GLU A 163 -6.80 -7.31 -5.45
CA GLU A 163 -7.39 -8.22 -6.43
C GLU A 163 -8.48 -9.11 -5.81
N PHE A 164 -8.25 -9.62 -4.59
CA PHE A 164 -9.31 -10.29 -3.84
C PHE A 164 -10.52 -9.37 -3.60
N GLY A 165 -10.28 -8.09 -3.30
CA GLY A 165 -11.34 -7.11 -3.13
C GLY A 165 -12.17 -6.88 -4.38
N GLU A 166 -11.50 -6.64 -5.51
CA GLU A 166 -12.14 -6.38 -6.80
C GLU A 166 -13.00 -7.58 -7.24
N GLU A 167 -12.41 -8.77 -7.28
CA GLU A 167 -13.08 -9.97 -7.78
C GLU A 167 -14.13 -10.53 -6.80
N ALA A 168 -13.94 -10.38 -5.48
CA ALA A 168 -14.95 -10.77 -4.48
C ALA A 168 -16.05 -9.71 -4.29
N GLY A 169 -15.93 -8.53 -4.91
CA GLY A 169 -16.84 -7.40 -4.72
C GLY A 169 -16.77 -6.78 -3.32
N LEU A 170 -15.63 -6.88 -2.65
CA LEU A 170 -15.35 -6.26 -1.37
C LEU A 170 -14.67 -4.90 -1.62
N GLY A 171 -15.50 -3.86 -1.80
CA GLY A 171 -15.01 -2.51 -2.07
C GLY A 171 -13.99 -2.03 -1.03
N GLY A 172 -12.76 -1.73 -1.47
CA GLY A 172 -11.66 -1.28 -0.61
C GLY A 172 -11.11 -2.37 0.32
N ALA A 173 -10.97 -3.60 -0.16
CA ALA A 173 -10.36 -4.70 0.60
C ALA A 173 -8.96 -4.35 1.13
N ASP A 174 -8.20 -3.55 0.39
CA ASP A 174 -6.90 -3.00 0.81
C ASP A 174 -6.99 -2.18 2.11
N ALA A 175 -8.12 -1.52 2.36
CA ALA A 175 -8.42 -0.81 3.60
C ALA A 175 -9.25 -1.61 4.61
N ASP A 176 -9.63 -2.86 4.33
CA ASP A 176 -10.48 -3.62 5.25
C ASP A 176 -9.63 -4.22 6.40
N PRO A 177 -9.85 -3.81 7.67
CA PRO A 177 -9.12 -4.35 8.82
C PRO A 177 -9.40 -5.84 9.06
N ARG A 178 -10.47 -6.39 8.47
CA ARG A 178 -10.88 -7.80 8.61
C ARG A 178 -10.06 -8.76 7.75
N LEU A 179 -9.24 -8.25 6.83
CA LEU A 179 -8.41 -9.01 5.91
C LEU A 179 -6.93 -8.87 6.31
N ASP A 180 -6.16 -9.95 6.25
CA ASP A 180 -4.73 -9.96 6.60
C ASP A 180 -3.98 -10.84 5.59
N PRO A 181 -3.10 -10.29 4.73
CA PRO A 181 -2.22 -11.07 3.88
C PRO A 181 -1.14 -11.73 4.76
N TRP A 182 -1.48 -12.89 5.32
CA TRP A 182 -0.71 -13.49 6.40
C TRP A 182 0.56 -14.18 5.90
N LEU A 183 0.42 -15.10 4.97
CA LEU A 183 1.47 -16.09 4.71
C LEU A 183 1.85 -16.13 3.23
N PRO A 184 3.08 -15.73 2.85
CA PRO A 184 3.59 -15.98 1.51
C PRO A 184 3.78 -17.50 1.31
N LEU A 185 3.29 -18.00 0.19
CA LEU A 185 3.34 -19.41 -0.20
C LEU A 185 4.44 -19.71 -1.23
N GLY A 186 4.84 -18.72 -2.02
CA GLY A 186 5.87 -18.87 -3.05
C GLY A 186 5.65 -17.93 -4.23
N ASP A 187 6.53 -18.06 -5.22
CA ASP A 187 6.46 -17.36 -6.50
C ASP A 187 6.39 -18.40 -7.63
N TRP A 188 5.48 -18.19 -8.58
CA TRP A 188 5.30 -19.08 -9.73
C TRP A 188 5.29 -18.30 -11.02
N LEU A 189 6.01 -18.79 -12.03
CA LEU A 189 5.85 -18.33 -13.39
C LEU A 189 4.62 -18.99 -14.01
N THR A 190 3.70 -18.18 -14.52
CA THR A 190 2.42 -18.60 -15.09
C THR A 190 2.49 -18.63 -16.62
N GLU A 191 1.58 -19.36 -17.24
CA GLU A 191 1.45 -19.45 -18.69
C GLU A 191 1.04 -18.12 -19.33
N GLY A 192 0.45 -17.21 -18.56
CA GLY A 192 0.13 -15.85 -18.98
C GLY A 192 1.32 -14.88 -18.98
N GLY A 193 2.54 -15.35 -18.71
CA GLY A 193 3.74 -14.53 -18.64
C GLY A 193 3.80 -13.65 -17.39
N TYR A 194 3.25 -14.13 -16.27
CA TYR A 194 3.34 -13.47 -14.97
C TYR A 194 4.20 -14.26 -13.99
N THR A 195 5.01 -13.57 -13.20
CA THR A 195 5.52 -14.08 -11.93
C THR A 195 4.49 -13.74 -10.86
N ALA A 196 3.69 -14.73 -10.48
CA ALA A 196 2.63 -14.62 -9.49
C ALA A 196 3.14 -14.99 -8.09
N SER A 197 3.15 -14.03 -7.18
CA SER A 197 3.42 -14.26 -5.76
C SER A 197 2.13 -14.68 -5.05
N GLY A 198 2.12 -15.86 -4.44
CA GLY A 198 0.93 -16.40 -3.77
C GLY A 198 0.92 -16.12 -2.27
N PHE A 199 -0.25 -15.75 -1.73
CA PHE A 199 -0.44 -15.46 -0.31
C PHE A 199 -1.68 -16.17 0.25
N VAL A 200 -1.61 -16.65 1.49
CA VAL A 200 -2.79 -16.93 2.29
C VAL A 200 -3.33 -15.61 2.81
N LEU A 201 -4.57 -15.30 2.45
CA LEU A 201 -5.28 -14.13 2.97
C LEU A 201 -6.22 -14.61 4.08
N ARG A 202 -5.92 -14.25 5.32
CA ARG A 202 -6.82 -14.54 6.45
C ARG A 202 -7.94 -13.52 6.46
N ALA A 203 -9.18 -13.98 6.52
CA ALA A 203 -10.36 -13.14 6.61
C ALA A 203 -11.24 -13.57 7.80
N THR A 204 -11.77 -12.60 8.55
CA THR A 204 -12.74 -12.90 9.62
C THR A 204 -14.05 -13.44 9.03
N ALA A 205 -14.78 -14.25 9.80
CA ALA A 205 -16.02 -14.90 9.34
C ALA A 205 -17.09 -13.94 8.75
N PRO A 206 -17.30 -12.72 9.29
CA PRO A 206 -18.28 -11.78 8.75
C PRO A 206 -18.03 -11.36 7.29
N VAL A 207 -16.79 -11.41 6.80
CA VAL A 207 -16.43 -11.01 5.42
C VAL A 207 -17.23 -11.82 4.38
N LEU A 208 -17.53 -13.09 4.67
CA LEU A 208 -18.25 -13.95 3.73
C LEU A 208 -19.66 -13.42 3.40
N ALA A 209 -20.29 -12.72 4.34
CA ALA A 209 -21.60 -12.12 4.15
C ALA A 209 -21.57 -10.94 3.17
N ASP A 210 -20.39 -10.33 2.96
CA ASP A 210 -20.20 -9.15 2.11
C ASP A 210 -19.72 -9.51 0.69
N VAL A 211 -19.32 -10.75 0.44
CA VAL A 211 -18.84 -11.19 -0.89
C VAL A 211 -19.95 -11.05 -1.94
N ARG A 212 -19.74 -10.18 -2.92
CA ARG A 212 -20.67 -9.84 -4.01
C ARG A 212 -19.91 -9.71 -5.34
N PRO A 213 -19.39 -10.83 -5.89
CA PRO A 213 -18.61 -10.82 -7.13
C PRO A 213 -19.35 -10.14 -8.27
N ASP A 214 -18.63 -9.44 -9.15
CA ASP A 214 -19.18 -8.99 -10.42
C ASP A 214 -19.40 -10.23 -11.32
N PRO A 215 -20.65 -10.53 -11.75
CA PRO A 215 -20.92 -11.69 -12.60
C PRO A 215 -20.22 -11.61 -13.97
N ARG A 216 -19.75 -10.42 -14.38
CA ARG A 216 -18.95 -10.24 -15.59
C ARG A 216 -17.51 -10.71 -15.41
N GLU A 217 -17.04 -10.96 -14.20
CA GLU A 217 -15.66 -11.40 -13.92
C GLU A 217 -15.65 -12.78 -13.25
N VAL A 218 -16.56 -13.00 -12.32
CA VAL A 218 -16.68 -14.21 -11.52
C VAL A 218 -18.08 -14.78 -11.67
N SER A 219 -18.19 -15.89 -12.38
CA SER A 219 -19.46 -16.57 -12.64
C SER A 219 -19.98 -17.37 -11.43
N ALA A 220 -19.07 -17.80 -10.55
CA ALA A 220 -19.42 -18.45 -9.28
C ALA A 220 -18.29 -18.33 -8.26
N VAL A 221 -18.64 -18.34 -6.97
CA VAL A 221 -17.67 -18.43 -5.86
C VAL A 221 -17.87 -19.77 -5.16
N GLY A 222 -16.81 -20.57 -5.11
CA GLY A 222 -16.76 -21.82 -4.35
C GLY A 222 -16.31 -21.58 -2.92
N ARG A 223 -16.90 -22.33 -1.99
CA ARG A 223 -16.56 -22.33 -0.57
C ARG A 223 -16.13 -23.73 -0.19
N LEU A 224 -14.84 -23.92 -0.02
CA LEU A 224 -14.25 -25.24 0.22
C LEU A 224 -13.97 -25.42 1.70
N PRO A 225 -14.51 -26.44 2.38
CA PRO A 225 -14.11 -26.78 3.74
C PRO A 225 -12.59 -26.95 3.82
N LEU A 226 -11.95 -26.27 4.78
CA LEU A 226 -10.49 -26.29 4.89
C LEU A 226 -9.98 -27.71 5.20
N ASP A 227 -10.66 -28.45 6.05
CA ASP A 227 -10.39 -29.87 6.32
C ASP A 227 -10.46 -30.71 5.04
N ALA A 228 -11.52 -30.58 4.24
CA ALA A 228 -11.64 -31.26 2.96
C ALA A 228 -10.49 -30.94 1.99
N LEU A 229 -9.98 -29.70 2.00
CA LEU A 229 -8.81 -29.31 1.21
C LEU A 229 -7.52 -30.01 1.69
N PHE A 230 -7.33 -30.17 3.00
CA PHE A 230 -6.18 -30.88 3.57
C PHE A 230 -6.28 -32.41 3.40
N ASP A 231 -7.50 -32.96 3.38
CA ASP A 231 -7.78 -34.39 3.22
C ASP A 231 -7.77 -34.83 1.76
N ALA A 232 -7.99 -33.92 0.80
CA ALA A 232 -7.96 -34.23 -0.62
C ALA A 232 -6.58 -34.74 -1.07
N GLU A 233 -6.53 -35.87 -1.78
CA GLU A 233 -5.25 -36.42 -2.27
C GLU A 233 -4.74 -35.60 -3.48
N PRO A 234 -3.48 -35.11 -3.47
CA PRO A 234 -2.94 -34.40 -4.62
C PRO A 234 -2.63 -35.41 -5.74
N VAL A 235 -3.20 -35.21 -6.93
CA VAL A 235 -2.85 -35.99 -8.12
C VAL A 235 -2.15 -35.08 -9.12
N VAL A 236 -0.98 -35.48 -9.60
CA VAL A 236 -0.33 -34.78 -10.73
C VAL A 236 -1.08 -35.16 -11.99
N ARG A 237 -1.66 -34.17 -12.68
CA ARG A 237 -2.36 -34.35 -13.96
C ARG A 237 -1.78 -33.37 -14.98
N PRO A 238 -1.64 -33.78 -16.26
CA PRO A 238 -1.31 -32.84 -17.33
C PRO A 238 -2.54 -31.99 -17.68
N HIS A 239 -2.34 -30.69 -17.86
CA HIS A 239 -3.36 -29.74 -18.29
C HIS A 239 -2.92 -29.00 -19.54
N LEU A 240 -3.79 -28.96 -20.56
CA LEU A 240 -3.52 -28.21 -21.78
C LEU A 240 -3.56 -26.72 -21.46
N ARG A 241 -2.51 -26.00 -21.84
CA ARG A 241 -2.36 -24.56 -21.65
C ARG A 241 -1.91 -23.87 -22.91
N ILE A 242 -2.38 -22.65 -23.06
CA ILE A 242 -1.98 -21.74 -24.14
C ILE A 242 -1.23 -20.57 -23.51
N GLY A 243 0.04 -20.44 -23.88
CA GLY A 243 0.83 -19.30 -23.47
C GLY A 243 0.50 -18.09 -24.32
N LEU A 244 0.18 -16.96 -23.70
CA LEU A 244 -0.19 -15.74 -24.42
C LEU A 244 0.80 -14.61 -24.11
N ALA A 245 1.38 -14.02 -25.17
CA ALA A 245 2.17 -12.80 -25.07
C ALA A 245 1.29 -11.55 -24.88
N ARG A 246 1.96 -10.40 -24.69
CA ARG A 246 1.30 -9.09 -24.76
C ARG A 246 0.51 -8.96 -26.07
N GLY A 247 -0.73 -8.50 -25.96
CA GLY A 247 -1.66 -8.44 -27.09
C GLY A 247 -2.38 -9.75 -27.41
N ARG A 248 -2.37 -10.73 -26.49
CA ARG A 248 -3.08 -12.02 -26.61
C ARG A 248 -2.63 -12.88 -27.80
N ARG A 249 -1.38 -12.70 -28.25
CA ARG A 249 -0.79 -13.55 -29.29
C ARG A 249 -0.31 -14.86 -28.66
N PRO A 250 -0.71 -16.03 -29.18
CA PRO A 250 -0.20 -17.31 -28.69
C PRO A 250 1.31 -17.41 -28.93
N VAL A 251 2.06 -17.82 -27.90
CA VAL A 251 3.51 -18.05 -27.96
C VAL A 251 3.90 -19.50 -27.72
N PHE A 252 3.01 -20.31 -27.18
CA PHE A 252 3.11 -21.78 -27.18
C PHE A 252 1.73 -22.38 -26.90
N VAL A 253 1.60 -23.67 -27.20
CA VAL A 253 0.54 -24.52 -26.65
C VAL A 253 1.20 -25.77 -26.06
N GLY A 254 0.73 -26.27 -24.93
CA GLY A 254 1.31 -27.49 -24.39
C GLY A 254 0.61 -28.07 -23.19
N TRP A 255 0.95 -29.31 -22.87
CA TRP A 255 0.50 -29.99 -21.66
C TRP A 255 1.45 -29.69 -20.52
N PHE A 256 0.92 -29.22 -19.40
CA PHE A 256 1.70 -28.88 -18.21
C PHE A 256 1.22 -29.72 -17.03
N ASP A 257 2.16 -30.42 -16.40
CA ASP A 257 1.88 -31.09 -15.13
C ASP A 257 1.50 -30.06 -14.07
N SER A 258 0.41 -30.38 -13.37
CA SER A 258 -0.05 -29.61 -12.23
C SER A 258 -0.47 -30.54 -11.10
N PRO A 259 -0.14 -30.20 -9.84
CA PRO A 259 -0.84 -30.79 -8.72
C PRO A 259 -2.32 -30.40 -8.86
N THR A 260 -3.20 -31.39 -8.74
CA THR A 260 -4.64 -31.26 -8.95
C THR A 260 -5.36 -31.81 -7.74
N PHE A 261 -6.31 -31.03 -7.21
CA PHE A 261 -7.13 -31.41 -6.05
C PHE A 261 -8.59 -31.34 -6.46
N ASP A 262 -9.33 -32.42 -6.24
CA ASP A 262 -10.77 -32.45 -6.41
C ASP A 262 -11.42 -32.28 -5.03
N VAL A 263 -11.99 -31.10 -4.76
CA VAL A 263 -12.55 -30.76 -3.43
C VAL A 263 -14.05 -30.49 -3.55
N VAL A 264 -14.84 -31.13 -2.70
CA VAL A 264 -16.29 -30.88 -2.65
C VAL A 264 -16.55 -29.60 -1.86
N GLY A 265 -17.19 -28.62 -2.49
CA GLY A 265 -17.57 -27.36 -1.84
C GLY A 265 -18.84 -27.49 -1.01
N ASP A 266 -19.15 -26.45 -0.23
CA ASP A 266 -20.40 -26.34 0.54
C ASP A 266 -21.65 -26.41 -0.38
N ASP A 267 -21.52 -26.13 -1.68
CA ASP A 267 -22.57 -26.24 -2.68
C ASP A 267 -22.73 -27.64 -3.28
N GLY A 268 -21.99 -28.63 -2.75
CA GLY A 268 -21.97 -30.01 -3.22
C GLY A 268 -21.25 -30.22 -4.56
N ARG A 269 -20.71 -29.15 -5.18
CA ARG A 269 -19.98 -29.27 -6.45
C ARG A 269 -18.53 -29.65 -6.18
N VAL A 270 -17.95 -30.41 -7.11
CA VAL A 270 -16.50 -30.64 -7.14
C VAL A 270 -15.82 -29.44 -7.77
N TRP A 271 -14.90 -28.83 -7.03
CA TRP A 271 -14.02 -27.75 -7.44
C TRP A 271 -12.64 -28.34 -7.68
N GLN A 272 -12.24 -28.40 -8.95
CA GLN A 272 -10.93 -28.92 -9.33
C GLN A 272 -9.90 -27.80 -9.30
N LEU A 273 -8.98 -27.86 -8.34
CA LEU A 273 -7.90 -26.88 -8.18
C LEU A 273 -6.67 -27.38 -8.92
N PHE A 274 -6.27 -26.68 -9.98
CA PHE A 274 -5.07 -26.99 -10.77
C PHE A 274 -4.35 -25.70 -11.18
N GLY A 275 -3.31 -25.82 -12.00
CA GLY A 275 -2.43 -24.70 -12.34
C GLY A 275 -1.84 -24.05 -11.09
N LEU A 276 -1.98 -22.73 -11.02
CA LEU A 276 -1.51 -21.95 -9.87
C LEU A 276 -2.33 -22.25 -8.60
N ALA A 277 -3.64 -22.50 -8.71
CA ALA A 277 -4.48 -22.83 -7.56
C ALA A 277 -4.05 -24.15 -6.90
N GLY A 278 -3.75 -25.16 -7.72
CA GLY A 278 -3.19 -26.43 -7.26
C GLY A 278 -1.80 -26.26 -6.65
N ALA A 279 -0.90 -25.50 -7.30
CA ALA A 279 0.45 -25.25 -6.78
C ALA A 279 0.43 -24.54 -5.41
N MET A 280 -0.41 -23.51 -5.24
CA MET A 280 -0.56 -22.82 -3.96
C MET A 280 -1.18 -23.71 -2.88
N THR A 281 -2.17 -24.54 -3.23
CA THR A 281 -2.75 -25.53 -2.30
C THR A 281 -1.71 -26.54 -1.84
N ALA A 282 -0.88 -27.05 -2.76
CA ALA A 282 0.22 -27.95 -2.43
C ALA A 282 1.25 -27.28 -1.50
N ALA A 283 1.60 -26.02 -1.76
CA ALA A 283 2.52 -25.26 -0.91
C ALA A 283 1.96 -25.02 0.50
N LEU A 284 0.65 -24.75 0.62
CA LEU A 284 -0.03 -24.63 1.90
C LEU A 284 0.04 -25.94 2.71
N ARG A 285 -0.26 -27.08 2.06
CA ARG A 285 -0.20 -28.42 2.68
C ARG A 285 1.20 -28.91 2.98
N HIS A 286 2.20 -28.41 2.25
CA HIS A 286 3.60 -28.67 2.60
C HIS A 286 3.98 -27.95 3.90
N ARG A 287 3.41 -26.77 4.15
CA ARG A 287 3.72 -25.92 5.30
C ARG A 287 2.95 -26.29 6.57
N PHE A 288 1.78 -26.91 6.43
CA PHE A 288 0.96 -27.39 7.54
C PHE A 288 0.46 -28.78 7.20
N VAL A 289 0.54 -29.71 8.15
CA VAL A 289 0.13 -31.10 7.92
C VAL A 289 -1.39 -31.26 7.98
N SER A 290 -2.10 -30.35 8.65
CA SER A 290 -3.56 -30.42 8.81
C SER A 290 -4.22 -29.04 8.95
N ALA A 291 -5.54 -28.99 8.76
CA ALA A 291 -6.35 -27.81 9.04
C ALA A 291 -6.26 -27.36 10.51
N ALA A 292 -6.10 -28.30 11.44
CA ALA A 292 -5.93 -28.00 12.88
C ALA A 292 -4.59 -27.29 13.17
N GLU A 293 -3.50 -27.75 12.54
CA GLU A 293 -2.20 -27.10 12.66
C GLU A 293 -2.21 -25.69 12.06
N PHE A 294 -2.83 -25.54 10.88
CA PHE A 294 -3.04 -24.24 10.24
C PHE A 294 -3.84 -23.29 11.14
N ALA A 295 -4.96 -23.76 11.72
CA ALA A 295 -5.78 -22.96 12.64
C ALA A 295 -5.00 -22.57 13.91
N ALA A 296 -4.19 -23.47 14.46
CA ALA A 296 -3.31 -23.16 15.59
C ALA A 296 -2.27 -22.08 15.22
N ALA A 297 -1.73 -22.13 14.01
CA ALA A 297 -0.81 -21.10 13.50
C ALA A 297 -1.52 -19.74 13.28
N GLN A 298 -2.76 -19.74 12.78
CA GLN A 298 -3.59 -18.52 12.68
C GLN A 298 -3.82 -17.91 14.07
N GLN A 299 -4.16 -18.73 15.06
CA GLN A 299 -4.40 -18.28 16.42
C GLN A 299 -3.13 -17.74 17.09
N ARG A 300 -1.98 -18.38 16.85
CA ARG A 300 -0.68 -17.87 17.31
C ARG A 300 -0.38 -16.50 16.71
N ARG A 301 -0.58 -16.31 15.40
CA ARG A 301 -0.41 -14.99 14.77
C ARG A 301 -1.37 -13.96 15.35
N ALA A 302 -2.65 -14.30 15.49
CA ALA A 302 -3.63 -13.40 16.10
C ALA A 302 -3.19 -12.97 17.50
N THR A 303 -2.66 -13.92 18.30
CA THR A 303 -2.15 -13.64 19.65
C THR A 303 -0.91 -12.75 19.62
N VAL A 304 0.05 -13.00 18.72
CA VAL A 304 1.25 -12.17 18.58
C VAL A 304 0.90 -10.75 18.16
N ARG A 305 -0.01 -10.60 17.18
CA ARG A 305 -0.48 -9.30 16.70
C ARG A 305 -1.30 -8.56 17.77
N ALA A 306 -2.21 -9.24 18.46
CA ALA A 306 -2.97 -8.67 19.56
C ALA A 306 -2.08 -8.22 20.72
N ARG A 307 -1.00 -8.97 21.01
CA ARG A 307 0.00 -8.61 22.02
C ARG A 307 0.95 -7.52 21.56
N ARG A 308 0.99 -7.22 20.26
CA ARG A 308 1.92 -6.27 19.62
C ARG A 308 3.33 -6.44 20.15
N ALA A 309 3.74 -7.69 20.35
CA ALA A 309 5.06 -8.00 20.85
C ALA A 309 6.07 -7.35 19.89
N PRO A 310 7.11 -6.66 20.40
CA PRO A 310 8.09 -6.01 19.54
C PRO A 310 8.62 -7.05 18.57
N ALA A 311 8.25 -6.92 17.30
CA ALA A 311 8.74 -7.80 16.25
C ALA A 311 10.25 -7.61 16.16
N ALA A 312 10.97 -8.65 15.72
CA ALA A 312 12.40 -8.52 15.41
C ALA A 312 12.66 -7.45 14.34
N ASP A 313 11.65 -7.18 13.50
CA ASP A 313 11.60 -6.07 12.56
C ASP A 313 10.36 -5.21 12.89
N PRO A 314 10.48 -4.24 13.82
CA PRO A 314 9.34 -3.41 14.20
C PRO A 314 8.81 -2.58 13.03
N LEU A 315 9.56 -2.44 11.92
CA LEU A 315 9.16 -1.64 10.78
C LEU A 315 8.50 -2.44 9.66
N GLY A 316 8.90 -3.70 9.43
CA GLY A 316 8.38 -4.53 8.35
C GLY A 316 6.85 -4.57 8.29
N ASP A 317 6.20 -4.81 9.43
CA ASP A 317 4.73 -4.84 9.54
C ASP A 317 4.08 -3.46 9.30
N HIS A 318 4.78 -2.36 9.64
CA HIS A 318 4.25 -1.00 9.46
C HIS A 318 4.22 -0.57 7.98
N LEU A 319 4.99 -1.22 7.11
CA LEU A 319 5.06 -0.86 5.69
C LEU A 319 3.87 -1.37 4.90
N GLU A 320 3.55 -2.67 5.03
CA GLU A 320 2.31 -3.21 4.48
C GLU A 320 1.11 -2.47 5.06
N ARG A 321 1.16 -2.17 6.38
CA ARG A 321 0.14 -1.35 7.04
C ARG A 321 0.06 0.05 6.44
N ALA A 322 1.13 0.67 5.96
CA ALA A 322 1.07 2.01 5.35
C ALA A 322 0.19 2.05 4.09
N PHE A 323 0.26 1.04 3.24
CA PHE A 323 -0.63 0.93 2.06
C PHE A 323 -2.10 0.81 2.49
N ARG A 324 -2.37 -0.02 3.51
CA ARG A 324 -3.73 -0.21 4.04
C ARG A 324 -4.26 1.05 4.74
N VAL A 325 -3.42 1.74 5.51
CA VAL A 325 -3.74 3.02 6.15
C VAL A 325 -4.00 4.11 5.11
N ARG A 326 -3.27 4.12 3.99
CA ARG A 326 -3.49 5.06 2.88
C ARG A 326 -4.85 4.85 2.24
N ALA A 327 -5.24 3.60 1.99
CA ALA A 327 -6.56 3.27 1.48
C ALA A 327 -7.66 3.66 2.48
N PHE A 328 -7.45 3.38 3.77
CA PHE A 328 -8.33 3.78 4.87
C PHE A 328 -8.48 5.32 4.99
N LEU A 329 -7.38 6.08 4.88
CA LEU A 329 -7.39 7.54 4.85
C LEU A 329 -8.37 8.07 3.80
N ARG A 330 -8.28 7.53 2.58
CA ARG A 330 -9.07 7.99 1.43
C ARG A 330 -10.53 7.58 1.54
N ARG A 331 -10.79 6.30 1.84
CA ARG A 331 -12.15 5.75 1.90
C ARG A 331 -12.86 6.12 3.19
N ASP A 332 -12.26 5.77 4.31
CA ASP A 332 -12.91 5.81 5.61
C ASP A 332 -12.70 7.12 6.36
N LEU A 333 -11.74 7.96 6.00
CA LEU A 333 -11.62 9.29 6.61
C LEU A 333 -11.90 10.44 5.64
N ALA A 334 -12.16 10.13 4.36
CA ALA A 334 -12.31 11.10 3.28
C ALA A 334 -11.13 12.10 3.22
N VAL A 335 -9.92 11.62 3.56
CA VAL A 335 -8.67 12.37 3.47
C VAL A 335 -8.03 12.06 2.11
N PRO A 336 -8.02 13.02 1.16
CA PRO A 336 -7.41 12.78 -0.15
C PRO A 336 -5.89 12.62 -0.05
N ALA A 337 -5.26 12.24 -1.15
CA ALA A 337 -3.81 12.36 -1.30
C ALA A 337 -3.39 13.82 -1.06
N ALA A 338 -2.25 14.03 -0.41
CA ALA A 338 -1.69 15.37 -0.37
C ALA A 338 -1.31 15.81 -1.80
N PRO A 339 -1.71 17.02 -2.23
CA PRO A 339 -1.27 17.53 -3.52
C PRO A 339 0.25 17.63 -3.57
N VAL A 340 0.83 17.13 -4.65
CA VAL A 340 2.23 17.41 -5.02
C VAL A 340 2.17 18.31 -6.25
N ILE A 341 2.77 19.48 -6.15
CA ILE A 341 2.72 20.48 -7.22
C ILE A 341 4.12 20.92 -7.62
N ALA A 342 4.29 21.31 -8.88
CA ALA A 342 5.48 22.05 -9.30
C ALA A 342 5.57 23.39 -8.56
N ALA A 343 6.79 23.85 -8.30
CA ALA A 343 7.08 25.11 -7.64
C ALA A 343 7.98 25.96 -8.55
N PRO A 344 7.44 26.59 -9.60
CA PRO A 344 8.24 27.26 -10.61
C PRO A 344 9.05 28.42 -10.03
N LEU A 345 8.50 29.20 -9.10
CA LEU A 345 9.22 30.30 -8.48
C LEU A 345 10.37 29.77 -7.63
N LEU A 346 10.12 28.76 -6.80
CA LEU A 346 11.16 28.10 -6.03
C LEU A 346 12.22 27.45 -6.94
N SER A 347 11.81 26.90 -8.08
CA SER A 347 12.71 26.29 -9.06
C SER A 347 13.63 27.34 -9.69
N GLU A 348 13.10 28.51 -10.03
CA GLU A 348 13.88 29.66 -10.53
C GLU A 348 14.88 30.14 -9.49
N VAL A 349 14.44 30.29 -8.23
CA VAL A 349 15.31 30.73 -7.13
C VAL A 349 16.46 29.74 -6.90
N LEU A 350 16.15 28.44 -6.88
CA LEU A 350 17.12 27.39 -6.55
C LEU A 350 17.94 26.91 -7.75
N GLU A 351 17.59 27.34 -8.97
CA GLU A 351 18.14 26.83 -10.24
C GLU A 351 18.05 25.30 -10.40
N GLU A 352 16.97 24.71 -9.90
CA GLU A 352 16.72 23.26 -9.95
C GLU A 352 15.21 22.97 -9.94
N PRO A 353 14.73 21.85 -10.52
CA PRO A 353 13.32 21.49 -10.44
C PRO A 353 12.89 21.25 -8.98
N ALA A 354 11.90 21.99 -8.53
CA ALA A 354 11.33 21.92 -7.20
C ALA A 354 9.84 21.55 -7.24
N ALA A 355 9.44 20.64 -6.35
CA ALA A 355 8.05 20.31 -6.09
C ALA A 355 7.70 20.51 -4.61
N LEU A 356 6.45 20.85 -4.31
CA LEU A 356 5.93 21.01 -2.94
C LEU A 356 4.91 19.92 -2.64
N VAL A 357 5.05 19.26 -1.49
CA VAL A 357 4.10 18.27 -0.97
C VAL A 357 3.23 18.94 0.08
N LEU A 358 1.95 19.17 -0.21
CA LEU A 358 1.09 20.11 0.50
C LEU A 358 0.23 19.44 1.60
N ASP A 359 0.87 18.77 2.55
CA ASP A 359 0.20 18.18 3.73
C ASP A 359 -0.56 19.21 4.58
N ALA A 360 -0.20 20.49 4.49
CA ALA A 360 -0.93 21.60 5.09
C ALA A 360 -2.40 21.70 4.62
N THR A 361 -2.74 21.10 3.48
CA THR A 361 -4.09 21.10 2.90
C THR A 361 -4.93 19.91 3.32
N LEU A 362 -4.35 18.92 4.00
CA LEU A 362 -5.09 17.72 4.39
C LEU A 362 -6.24 18.08 5.34
N PRO A 363 -7.45 17.53 5.13
CA PRO A 363 -8.50 17.58 6.13
C PRO A 363 -8.03 16.87 7.41
N LEU A 364 -8.77 17.04 8.50
CA LEU A 364 -8.35 16.61 9.84
C LEU A 364 -7.14 17.38 10.40
N GLY A 365 -7.22 18.72 10.38
CA GLY A 365 -6.30 19.58 11.13
C GLY A 365 -5.23 20.30 10.31
N GLY A 366 -5.24 20.16 8.97
CA GLY A 366 -4.40 20.94 8.06
C GLY A 366 -2.92 20.66 8.24
N SER A 367 -2.55 19.39 8.48
CA SER A 367 -1.15 19.00 8.67
C SER A 367 -0.95 17.50 8.48
N THR A 368 0.31 17.09 8.42
CA THR A 368 0.77 15.69 8.44
C THR A 368 0.23 14.90 9.63
N LYS A 369 -0.23 15.56 10.71
CA LYS A 369 -0.83 14.88 11.87
C LYS A 369 -2.20 14.25 11.57
N ALA A 370 -2.84 14.58 10.45
CA ALA A 370 -3.98 13.81 9.94
C ALA A 370 -3.60 12.34 9.69
N ARG A 371 -2.38 12.11 9.18
CA ARG A 371 -1.87 10.78 8.83
C ARG A 371 -1.63 9.91 10.06
N VAL A 372 -1.01 10.46 11.11
CA VAL A 372 -0.74 9.71 12.36
C VAL A 372 -2.04 9.29 13.06
N VAL A 373 -3.02 10.19 13.09
CA VAL A 373 -4.35 9.92 13.65
C VAL A 373 -5.07 8.82 12.86
N ALA A 374 -4.91 8.80 11.55
CA ALA A 374 -5.44 7.73 10.71
C ALA A 374 -4.75 6.39 10.95
N GLY A 375 -3.42 6.37 11.05
CA GLY A 375 -2.66 5.16 11.39
C GLY A 375 -3.11 4.55 12.71
N ALA A 376 -3.27 5.38 13.75
CA ALA A 376 -3.77 4.94 15.05
C ALA A 376 -5.23 4.46 15.01
N SER A 377 -6.10 5.15 14.27
CA SER A 377 -7.50 4.75 14.09
C SER A 377 -7.59 3.40 13.37
N TYR A 378 -6.82 3.22 12.30
CA TYR A 378 -6.75 1.97 11.55
C TYR A 378 -6.27 0.80 12.41
N ALA A 379 -5.19 1.01 13.16
CA ALA A 379 -4.65 0.04 14.10
C ALA A 379 -5.67 -0.39 15.17
N THR A 380 -6.51 0.54 15.62
CA THR A 380 -7.60 0.25 16.56
C THR A 380 -8.65 -0.67 15.93
N LEU A 381 -9.00 -0.43 14.66
CA LEU A 381 -9.95 -1.26 13.92
C LEU A 381 -9.38 -2.64 13.57
N GLU A 382 -8.11 -2.71 13.18
CA GLU A 382 -7.40 -3.98 12.97
C GLU A 382 -7.42 -4.82 14.24
N SER A 383 -7.12 -4.21 15.39
CA SER A 383 -7.16 -4.92 16.66
C SER A 383 -8.57 -5.37 17.05
N ALA A 384 -9.60 -4.57 16.76
CA ALA A 384 -10.99 -4.97 16.95
C ALA A 384 -11.36 -6.17 16.06
N ALA A 385 -10.95 -6.14 14.79
CA ALA A 385 -11.18 -7.25 13.85
C ALA A 385 -10.57 -8.56 14.35
N GLU A 386 -9.36 -8.50 14.92
CA GLU A 386 -8.68 -9.67 15.49
C GLU A 386 -9.40 -10.27 16.70
N ARG A 387 -10.16 -9.46 17.45
CA ARG A 387 -10.99 -9.89 18.58
C ARG A 387 -12.42 -10.28 18.16
N GLY A 388 -12.77 -10.16 16.88
CA GLY A 388 -14.14 -10.35 16.41
C GLY A 388 -15.11 -9.25 16.90
N GLU A 389 -14.56 -8.09 17.26
CA GLU A 389 -15.34 -6.90 17.67
C GLU A 389 -15.79 -6.09 16.44
N PRO A 390 -16.77 -5.17 16.60
CA PRO A 390 -17.16 -4.26 15.54
C PRO A 390 -15.97 -3.46 14.98
N THR A 391 -15.82 -3.49 13.66
CA THR A 391 -14.78 -2.76 12.91
C THR A 391 -15.30 -1.47 12.27
N ASP A 392 -16.56 -1.10 12.54
CA ASP A 392 -17.09 0.21 12.18
C ASP A 392 -16.48 1.29 13.08
N LEU A 393 -16.00 2.36 12.46
CA LEU A 393 -15.29 3.43 13.13
C LEU A 393 -16.18 4.14 14.17
N ALA A 394 -17.44 4.41 13.85
CA ALA A 394 -18.33 5.13 14.76
C ALA A 394 -18.68 4.28 15.99
N THR A 395 -18.99 3.00 15.78
CA THR A 395 -19.28 2.03 16.82
C THR A 395 -18.09 1.82 17.73
N ARG A 396 -16.88 1.68 17.15
CA ARG A 396 -15.67 1.40 17.93
C ARG A 396 -15.28 2.56 18.86
N PHE A 397 -15.53 3.79 18.44
CA PHE A 397 -15.21 4.99 19.21
C PHE A 397 -16.38 5.55 20.04
N ALA A 398 -17.55 4.91 20.04
CA ALA A 398 -18.68 5.35 20.86
C ALA A 398 -18.33 5.34 22.36
N GLY A 399 -18.60 6.47 23.05
CA GLY A 399 -18.29 6.66 24.47
C GLY A 399 -16.80 6.79 24.80
N VAL A 400 -15.92 6.90 23.80
CA VAL A 400 -14.47 6.98 24.00
C VAL A 400 -14.02 8.43 24.26
N THR A 401 -13.14 8.59 25.26
CA THR A 401 -12.39 9.83 25.48
C THR A 401 -11.09 9.79 24.68
N LEU A 402 -10.95 10.66 23.68
CA LEU A 402 -9.73 10.81 22.90
C LEU A 402 -8.75 11.74 23.63
N LEU A 403 -7.57 11.23 23.94
CA LEU A 403 -6.51 11.99 24.61
C LEU A 403 -5.42 12.36 23.61
N ALA A 404 -4.92 13.60 23.67
CA ALA A 404 -3.79 14.03 22.85
C ALA A 404 -2.86 14.95 23.63
N ALA A 405 -1.55 14.76 23.43
CA ALA A 405 -0.50 15.66 23.88
C ALA A 405 0.01 16.45 22.68
N SER A 406 0.06 17.79 22.74
CA SER A 406 0.40 18.59 21.57
C SER A 406 0.84 20.02 21.86
N THR A 407 1.67 20.56 20.98
CA THR A 407 1.93 22.00 20.84
C THR A 407 0.93 22.68 19.87
N GLY A 408 0.01 21.91 19.27
CA GLY A 408 -1.07 22.43 18.44
C GLY A 408 -1.60 21.45 17.39
N SER A 409 -0.82 21.20 16.33
CA SER A 409 -1.34 20.55 15.10
C SER A 409 -1.88 19.14 15.33
N HIS A 410 -1.26 18.37 16.23
CA HIS A 410 -1.74 17.02 16.55
C HIS A 410 -3.07 17.03 17.30
N ALA A 411 -3.21 17.88 18.32
CA ALA A 411 -4.48 18.03 19.04
C ALA A 411 -5.60 18.51 18.12
N ARG A 412 -5.30 19.38 17.12
CA ARG A 412 -6.29 19.77 16.09
C ARG A 412 -6.73 18.57 15.23
N SER A 413 -5.80 17.70 14.85
CA SER A 413 -6.13 16.49 14.10
C SER A 413 -7.00 15.52 14.91
N VAL A 414 -6.73 15.38 16.21
CA VAL A 414 -7.57 14.58 17.12
C VAL A 414 -8.96 15.20 17.33
N ALA A 415 -9.04 16.52 17.49
CA ALA A 415 -10.30 17.25 17.55
C ALA A 415 -11.15 17.04 16.28
N ALA A 416 -10.52 17.12 15.11
CA ALA A 416 -11.19 16.92 13.83
C ALA A 416 -11.62 15.46 13.61
N LEU A 417 -10.86 14.48 14.10
CA LEU A 417 -11.29 13.08 14.13
C LEU A 417 -12.54 12.93 15.01
N ALA A 418 -12.55 13.51 16.22
CA ALA A 418 -13.71 13.43 17.11
C ALA A 418 -14.99 13.98 16.45
N ASP A 419 -14.86 15.12 15.78
CA ASP A 419 -15.94 15.73 15.01
C ASP A 419 -16.41 14.85 13.84
N LEU A 420 -15.49 14.24 13.09
CA LEU A 420 -15.81 13.25 12.06
C LEU A 420 -16.56 12.03 12.64
N LEU A 421 -16.11 11.49 13.77
CA LEU A 421 -16.73 10.36 14.45
C LEU A 421 -18.17 10.69 14.86
N ARG A 422 -18.40 11.86 15.44
CA ARG A 422 -19.74 12.33 15.82
C ARG A 422 -20.66 12.46 14.60
N ARG A 423 -20.18 13.04 13.49
CA ARG A 423 -20.93 13.11 12.22
C ARG A 423 -21.29 11.73 11.67
N ARG A 424 -20.50 10.70 11.97
CA ARG A 424 -20.76 9.31 11.60
C ARG A 424 -21.61 8.55 12.62
N GLY A 425 -22.14 9.23 13.63
CA GLY A 425 -23.07 8.66 14.60
C GLY A 425 -22.40 8.08 15.85
N ALA A 426 -21.09 8.28 16.06
CA ALA A 426 -20.44 7.92 17.31
C ALA A 426 -21.00 8.80 18.44
N ARG A 427 -21.69 8.19 19.40
CA ARG A 427 -22.25 8.89 20.55
C ARG A 427 -21.19 9.12 21.61
N ASP A 428 -21.29 10.22 22.34
CA ASP A 428 -20.50 10.50 23.55
C ASP A 428 -18.97 10.49 23.36
N VAL A 429 -18.48 10.74 22.15
CA VAL A 429 -17.05 10.95 21.89
C VAL A 429 -16.61 12.27 22.50
N THR A 430 -15.65 12.23 23.41
CA THR A 430 -15.10 13.42 24.09
C THR A 430 -13.61 13.56 23.83
N CYS A 431 -13.05 14.73 24.09
CA CYS A 431 -11.62 14.99 23.96
C CYS A 431 -11.05 15.62 25.22
N GLU A 432 -9.86 15.18 25.62
CA GLU A 432 -9.00 15.89 26.59
C GLU A 432 -7.62 16.16 25.95
N PHE A 433 -7.25 17.44 25.89
CA PHE A 433 -6.03 17.92 25.26
C PHE A 433 -5.04 18.37 26.31
N PHE A 434 -3.86 17.76 26.32
CA PHE A 434 -2.73 18.14 27.14
C PHE A 434 -1.80 18.99 26.28
N VAL A 435 -1.66 20.27 26.61
CA VAL A 435 -0.96 21.24 25.76
C VAL A 435 0.13 21.96 26.52
N SER A 436 1.23 22.24 25.84
CA SER A 436 2.35 22.98 26.42
C SER A 436 1.95 24.43 26.75
N ALA A 437 2.61 25.01 27.75
CA ALA A 437 2.30 26.36 28.23
C ALA A 437 2.45 27.45 27.15
N ASP A 438 3.31 27.22 26.17
CA ASP A 438 3.62 28.11 25.05
C ASP A 438 2.67 27.97 23.84
N ILE A 439 1.60 27.17 23.95
CA ILE A 439 0.60 27.04 22.87
C ILE A 439 0.04 28.42 22.47
N PRO A 440 -0.03 28.75 21.16
CA PRO A 440 -0.64 29.99 20.70
C PRO A 440 -2.11 30.13 21.13
N ALA A 441 -2.52 31.34 21.54
CA ALA A 441 -3.87 31.61 22.03
C ALA A 441 -4.97 31.17 21.05
N SER A 442 -4.78 31.38 19.74
CA SER A 442 -5.73 30.96 18.70
C SER A 442 -5.88 29.44 18.61
N LYS A 443 -4.79 28.68 18.82
CA LYS A 443 -4.85 27.21 18.88
C LYS A 443 -5.53 26.75 20.17
N LEU A 444 -5.25 27.42 21.29
CA LEU A 444 -5.87 27.12 22.58
C LEU A 444 -7.39 27.33 22.57
N GLU A 445 -7.86 28.42 21.98
CA GLU A 445 -9.29 28.73 21.82
C GLU A 445 -10.00 27.62 21.02
N LEU A 446 -9.44 27.23 19.87
CA LEU A 446 -9.98 26.15 19.04
C LEU A 446 -10.06 24.82 19.80
N LEU A 447 -9.01 24.45 20.55
CA LEU A 447 -9.00 23.20 21.31
C LEU A 447 -9.98 23.23 22.49
N THR A 448 -10.14 24.39 23.15
CA THR A 448 -11.09 24.57 24.26
C THR A 448 -12.53 24.40 23.77
N ALA A 449 -12.83 24.84 22.54
CA ALA A 449 -14.14 24.61 21.93
C ALA A 449 -14.39 23.13 21.59
N ALA A 450 -13.34 22.35 21.35
CA ALA A 450 -13.44 20.94 20.96
C ALA A 450 -13.44 19.95 22.14
N GLY A 451 -12.95 20.36 23.31
CA GLY A 451 -12.83 19.49 24.48
C GLY A 451 -12.13 20.16 25.68
N THR A 452 -11.85 19.37 26.71
CA THR A 452 -11.17 19.85 27.92
C THR A 452 -9.69 20.09 27.62
N VAL A 453 -9.14 21.22 28.04
CA VAL A 453 -7.72 21.53 27.86
C VAL A 453 -6.98 21.60 29.19
N VAL A 454 -5.87 20.87 29.30
CA VAL A 454 -4.94 20.88 30.43
C VAL A 454 -3.62 21.51 29.99
N ARG A 455 -3.27 22.66 30.56
CA ARG A 455 -1.99 23.31 30.31
C ARG A 455 -0.88 22.64 31.14
N CYS A 456 0.19 22.29 30.47
CA CYS A 456 1.34 21.56 30.99
C CYS A 456 2.59 22.43 30.87
N ALA A 457 3.64 22.13 31.62
CA ALA A 457 4.88 22.91 31.59
C ALA A 457 5.48 22.91 30.17
N ASP A 458 5.50 21.75 29.53
CA ASP A 458 6.02 21.53 28.20
C ASP A 458 5.33 20.34 27.50
N PHE A 459 5.84 19.96 26.32
CA PHE A 459 5.29 18.84 25.54
C PHE A 459 5.51 17.47 26.20
N ASN A 460 6.61 17.28 26.95
CA ASN A 460 6.86 16.01 27.66
C ASN A 460 5.91 15.88 28.85
N ASP A 461 5.77 16.93 29.66
CA ASP A 461 4.79 16.97 30.75
C ASP A 461 3.37 16.74 30.22
N ALA A 462 3.04 17.31 29.04
CA ALA A 462 1.77 17.02 28.38
C ALA A 462 1.61 15.54 28.01
N THR A 463 2.66 14.90 27.50
CA THR A 463 2.66 13.48 27.14
C THR A 463 2.52 12.59 28.38
N ASP A 464 3.28 12.86 29.43
CA ASP A 464 3.24 12.10 30.68
C ASP A 464 1.88 12.21 31.37
N ARG A 465 1.30 13.41 31.39
CA ARG A 465 -0.05 13.63 31.93
C ARG A 465 -1.14 12.97 31.10
N ALA A 466 -1.06 13.02 29.77
CA ALA A 466 -2.01 12.33 28.90
C ALA A 466 -2.03 10.82 29.19
N VAL A 467 -0.86 10.25 29.45
CA VAL A 467 -0.72 8.81 29.74
C VAL A 467 -1.18 8.48 31.14
N ALA A 468 -0.83 9.29 32.14
CA ALA A 468 -1.35 9.15 33.49
C ALA A 468 -2.89 9.21 33.48
N ARG A 469 -3.46 10.09 32.65
CA ARG A 469 -4.90 10.22 32.47
C ARG A 469 -5.53 9.01 31.80
N GLU A 470 -4.91 8.47 30.75
CA GLU A 470 -5.37 7.23 30.11
C GLU A 470 -5.44 6.07 31.11
N ALA A 471 -4.38 5.91 31.91
CA ALA A 471 -4.31 4.89 32.96
C ALA A 471 -5.35 5.12 34.07
N GLU A 472 -5.61 6.37 34.44
CA GLU A 472 -6.66 6.73 35.39
C GLU A 472 -8.05 6.36 34.87
N LEU A 473 -8.41 6.77 33.65
CA LEU A 473 -9.70 6.47 33.04
C LEU A 473 -9.88 4.95 32.85
N SER A 474 -8.82 4.24 32.47
CA SER A 474 -8.83 2.78 32.37
C SER A 474 -9.13 2.11 33.72
N ARG A 475 -8.53 2.58 34.82
CA ARG A 475 -8.84 2.09 36.19
C ARG A 475 -10.28 2.37 36.60
N GLN A 476 -10.88 3.45 36.10
CA GLN A 476 -12.29 3.81 36.29
C GLN A 476 -13.23 3.06 35.34
N GLN A 477 -12.73 2.13 34.52
CA GLN A 477 -13.48 1.43 33.47
C GLN A 477 -14.15 2.39 32.47
N ARG A 478 -13.55 3.56 32.25
CA ARG A 478 -13.99 4.55 31.26
C ARG A 478 -13.14 4.39 30.00
N PRO A 479 -13.75 4.12 28.83
CA PRO A 479 -13.00 3.95 27.59
C PRO A 479 -12.23 5.23 27.23
N ALA A 480 -10.91 5.13 27.15
CA ALA A 480 -10.05 6.23 26.76
C ALA A 480 -8.89 5.72 25.89
N VAL A 481 -8.47 6.54 24.94
CA VAL A 481 -7.35 6.23 24.07
C VAL A 481 -6.46 7.45 23.87
N PHE A 482 -5.20 7.31 24.24
CA PHE A 482 -4.16 8.26 23.94
C PHE A 482 -3.64 8.02 22.52
N LEU A 483 -3.97 8.96 21.63
CA LEU A 483 -3.48 8.95 20.26
C LEU A 483 -2.11 9.62 20.26
N ALA A 484 -1.04 8.82 20.42
CA ALA A 484 0.32 9.35 20.44
C ALA A 484 0.70 9.94 19.06
N CYS A 485 1.36 11.10 19.07
CA CYS A 485 1.90 11.73 17.88
C CYS A 485 3.23 11.10 17.44
N ASP A 486 4.00 10.61 18.39
CA ASP A 486 5.36 10.13 18.18
C ASP A 486 5.43 8.61 18.37
N PRO A 487 6.29 7.91 17.60
CA PRO A 487 6.51 6.48 17.74
C PRO A 487 6.95 6.13 19.16
N ASP A 488 6.13 5.35 19.82
CA ASP A 488 6.28 4.94 21.21
C ASP A 488 5.90 3.46 21.36
N HIS A 489 6.67 2.72 22.14
CA HIS A 489 6.49 1.29 22.34
C HIS A 489 5.36 0.96 23.31
N ARG A 490 4.77 1.95 23.99
CA ARG A 490 3.62 1.73 24.86
C ARG A 490 2.45 1.14 24.10
N LEU A 491 1.79 0.19 24.75
CA LEU A 491 0.63 -0.54 24.26
C LEU A 491 -0.60 -0.15 25.08
N ASN A 492 -1.60 0.46 24.45
CA ASN A 492 -2.95 0.50 24.98
C ASN A 492 -3.61 -0.85 24.67
N THR A 493 -3.76 -1.71 25.68
CA THR A 493 -4.32 -3.05 25.53
C THR A 493 -5.83 -3.06 25.26
N ALA A 494 -6.57 -2.05 25.73
CA ALA A 494 -8.02 -1.94 25.51
C ALA A 494 -8.35 -1.65 24.04
N PHE A 495 -7.50 -0.87 23.38
CA PHE A 495 -7.64 -0.55 21.95
C PHE A 495 -6.71 -1.36 21.05
N GLY A 496 -5.78 -2.10 21.65
CA GLY A 496 -4.69 -2.77 20.94
C GLY A 496 -4.01 -1.79 19.99
N LEU A 497 -3.57 -0.65 20.53
CA LEU A 497 -2.87 0.41 19.83
C LEU A 497 -1.46 0.50 20.43
N SER A 498 -0.42 0.49 19.59
CA SER A 498 0.92 0.92 20.00
C SER A 498 1.20 2.32 19.50
N GLY A 499 2.03 3.08 20.21
CA GLY A 499 2.47 4.40 19.73
C GLY A 499 3.20 4.34 18.38
N MET A 500 3.75 3.17 18.01
CA MET A 500 4.33 2.92 16.70
C MET A 500 3.32 2.90 15.55
N ASP A 501 2.02 2.67 15.80
CA ASP A 501 1.00 2.60 14.73
C ASP A 501 0.84 3.90 13.94
N GLY A 502 1.10 5.02 14.60
CA GLY A 502 1.14 6.31 13.96
C GLY A 502 2.18 6.39 12.83
N ALA A 503 3.26 5.60 12.91
CA ALA A 503 4.31 5.57 11.90
C ALA A 503 3.81 5.07 10.53
N ALA A 504 2.95 4.05 10.51
CA ALA A 504 2.33 3.58 9.27
C ALA A 504 1.51 4.70 8.60
N GLY A 505 0.83 5.52 9.42
CA GLY A 505 0.21 6.76 9.00
C GLY A 505 1.20 7.71 8.34
N PHE A 506 2.28 8.08 9.02
CA PHE A 506 3.29 8.98 8.45
C PHE A 506 3.90 8.47 7.14
N ALA A 507 4.14 7.16 7.02
CA ALA A 507 4.71 6.56 5.81
C ALA A 507 3.82 6.76 4.57
N THR A 508 2.51 6.98 4.73
CA THR A 508 1.61 7.31 3.61
C THR A 508 1.98 8.60 2.88
N LEU A 509 2.76 9.49 3.52
CA LEU A 509 3.34 10.66 2.87
C LEU A 509 4.18 10.26 1.66
N LEU A 510 5.13 9.33 1.86
CA LEU A 510 6.01 8.89 0.79
C LEU A 510 5.21 8.20 -0.32
N LEU A 511 4.15 7.47 0.02
CA LEU A 511 3.27 6.84 -0.97
C LEU A 511 2.54 7.87 -1.84
N ASP A 512 2.06 8.99 -1.29
CA ASP A 512 1.45 10.05 -2.09
C ASP A 512 2.48 10.71 -3.03
N VAL A 513 3.72 10.91 -2.56
CA VAL A 513 4.83 11.43 -3.41
C VAL A 513 5.15 10.46 -4.54
N VAL A 514 5.27 9.17 -4.23
CA VAL A 514 5.56 8.10 -5.19
C VAL A 514 4.50 8.07 -6.30
N ASP A 515 3.23 8.18 -5.93
CA ASP A 515 2.13 8.20 -6.90
C ASP A 515 2.15 9.45 -7.78
N ALA A 516 2.32 10.64 -7.19
CA ALA A 516 2.37 11.87 -7.96
C ALA A 516 3.54 11.89 -8.94
N VAL A 517 4.72 11.41 -8.53
CA VAL A 517 5.88 11.32 -9.42
C VAL A 517 5.67 10.27 -10.51
N ARG A 518 4.94 9.19 -10.25
CA ARG A 518 4.66 8.21 -11.31
C ARG A 518 3.66 8.70 -12.34
N ASN A 519 2.58 9.31 -11.85
CA ASN A 519 1.43 9.63 -12.68
C ASN A 519 1.53 11.02 -13.31
N ASP A 520 2.18 11.96 -12.62
CA ASP A 520 2.13 13.40 -12.94
C ASP A 520 3.51 14.05 -13.07
N TRP A 521 4.61 13.29 -13.24
CA TRP A 521 5.97 13.85 -13.26
C TRP A 521 6.18 15.00 -14.26
N ALA A 522 5.55 14.93 -15.44
CA ALA A 522 5.65 15.99 -16.43
C ALA A 522 4.99 17.29 -15.93
N ALA A 523 3.85 17.19 -15.24
CA ALA A 523 3.19 18.33 -14.60
C ALA A 523 3.99 18.87 -13.41
N LEU A 524 4.82 18.04 -12.78
CA LEU A 524 5.78 18.43 -11.74
C LEU A 524 7.05 19.10 -12.30
N GLY A 525 7.18 19.24 -13.63
CA GLY A 525 8.37 19.82 -14.27
C GLY A 525 9.61 18.93 -14.17
N LEU A 526 9.43 17.63 -13.94
CA LEU A 526 10.52 16.66 -13.86
C LEU A 526 10.93 16.21 -15.27
N ALA A 527 12.20 15.87 -15.47
CA ALA A 527 12.70 15.31 -16.72
C ALA A 527 12.45 13.80 -16.84
N GLU A 528 12.26 13.14 -15.70
CA GLU A 528 12.00 11.70 -15.57
C GLU A 528 11.03 11.50 -14.39
N PRO A 529 10.34 10.34 -14.28
CA PRO A 529 9.47 10.02 -13.16
C PRO A 529 10.27 9.67 -11.89
N ARG A 530 11.17 10.58 -11.49
CA ARG A 530 12.03 10.46 -10.30
C ARG A 530 12.24 11.82 -9.63
N VAL A 531 12.32 11.77 -8.31
CA VAL A 531 12.77 12.85 -7.43
C VAL A 531 14.04 12.37 -6.77
N GLY A 532 15.13 13.12 -6.91
CA GLY A 532 16.41 12.77 -6.32
C GLY A 532 16.37 12.80 -4.79
N GLU A 533 15.56 13.69 -4.20
CA GLU A 533 15.52 13.86 -2.75
C GLU A 533 14.19 14.41 -2.22
N LEU A 534 13.67 13.79 -1.16
CA LEU A 534 12.51 14.26 -0.39
C LEU A 534 12.96 14.88 0.95
N TRP A 535 12.59 16.13 1.19
CA TRP A 535 13.00 16.89 2.37
C TRP A 535 11.86 16.97 3.40
N ILE A 536 12.09 16.42 4.59
CA ILE A 536 11.07 16.25 5.63
C ILE A 536 11.43 17.08 6.87
N PRO A 537 10.62 18.09 7.26
CA PRO A 537 10.78 18.75 8.54
C PRO A 537 10.56 17.75 9.68
N THR A 538 11.49 17.72 10.63
CA THR A 538 11.52 16.75 11.72
C THR A 538 11.78 17.41 13.07
N SER A 539 10.95 17.07 14.05
CA SER A 539 11.25 17.18 15.48
C SER A 539 12.00 15.91 15.91
N GLY A 540 11.39 15.07 16.75
CA GLY A 540 11.93 13.83 17.25
C GLY A 540 11.96 12.66 16.27
N GLY A 541 11.76 12.89 14.96
CA GLY A 541 12.05 11.89 13.93
C GLY A 541 10.86 11.06 13.44
N ALA A 542 9.65 11.26 13.97
CA ALA A 542 8.49 10.41 13.67
C ALA A 542 8.18 10.26 12.15
N THR A 543 7.96 11.38 11.46
CA THR A 543 7.64 11.37 10.02
C THR A 543 8.84 10.94 9.18
N LEU A 544 10.03 11.41 9.54
CA LEU A 544 11.29 11.10 8.87
C LEU A 544 11.56 9.60 8.88
N SER A 545 11.62 9.00 10.07
CA SER A 545 11.88 7.57 10.26
C SER A 545 10.86 6.69 9.54
N ALA A 546 9.57 7.02 9.61
CA ALA A 546 8.53 6.27 8.91
C ALA A 546 8.73 6.26 7.38
N CYS A 547 9.04 7.41 6.79
CA CYS A 547 9.30 7.51 5.35
C CYS A 547 10.63 6.83 4.98
N THR A 548 11.68 6.99 5.78
CA THR A 548 12.97 6.32 5.58
C THR A 548 12.81 4.80 5.59
N ALA A 549 12.08 4.26 6.57
CA ALA A 549 11.79 2.84 6.66
C ALA A 549 11.10 2.32 5.40
N LEU A 550 10.09 3.04 4.92
CA LEU A 550 9.36 2.66 3.71
C LEU A 550 10.23 2.74 2.45
N LEU A 551 11.06 3.77 2.33
CA LEU A 551 11.96 3.94 1.18
C LEU A 551 12.90 2.74 1.01
N THR A 552 13.42 2.16 2.10
CA THR A 552 14.31 0.98 2.02
C THR A 552 13.65 -0.25 1.40
N ARG A 553 12.31 -0.31 1.41
CA ARG A 553 11.53 -1.41 0.83
C ARG A 553 10.87 -1.07 -0.51
N LEU A 554 11.12 0.13 -1.04
CA LEU A 554 10.72 0.53 -2.39
C LEU A 554 11.96 0.66 -3.30
N PRO A 555 12.76 -0.41 -3.51
CA PRO A 555 13.98 -0.31 -4.31
C PRO A 555 13.65 0.06 -5.75
N GLY A 556 14.41 1.01 -6.30
CA GLY A 556 14.15 1.57 -7.65
C GLY A 556 12.86 2.38 -7.72
N GLY A 557 12.36 2.87 -6.59
CA GLY A 557 11.21 3.76 -6.51
C GLY A 557 11.49 5.14 -7.12
N PRO A 558 10.44 5.97 -7.31
CA PRO A 558 10.54 7.32 -7.86
C PRO A 558 11.16 8.35 -6.90
N VAL A 559 11.66 7.94 -5.74
CA VAL A 559 12.35 8.81 -4.77
C VAL A 559 13.69 8.15 -4.47
N ASP A 560 14.80 8.85 -4.66
CA ASP A 560 16.14 8.26 -4.49
C ASP A 560 16.66 8.37 -3.05
N ALA A 561 16.37 9.50 -2.38
CA ALA A 561 16.83 9.77 -1.01
C ALA A 561 15.82 10.58 -0.19
N ILE A 562 15.99 10.55 1.13
CA ILE A 562 15.25 11.39 2.08
C ILE A 562 16.25 12.14 2.94
N THR A 563 15.96 13.42 3.20
CA THR A 563 16.73 14.29 4.11
C THR A 563 15.84 14.87 5.19
N GLY A 564 16.28 14.76 6.45
CA GLY A 564 15.61 15.34 7.59
C GLY A 564 16.01 16.79 7.81
N VAL A 565 15.05 17.65 8.13
CA VAL A 565 15.29 19.06 8.43
C VAL A 565 14.87 19.38 9.86
N TYR A 566 15.84 19.67 10.72
CA TYR A 566 15.61 19.95 12.13
C TYR A 566 15.83 21.44 12.43
N ASP A 567 15.26 21.93 13.53
CA ASP A 567 15.51 23.29 13.99
C ASP A 567 16.85 23.38 14.73
N VAL A 568 17.73 24.29 14.32
CA VAL A 568 19.03 24.53 14.98
C VAL A 568 18.88 24.97 16.44
N ALA A 569 17.74 25.54 16.83
CA ALA A 569 17.46 25.88 18.22
C ALA A 569 17.01 24.67 19.06
N ALA A 570 16.50 23.60 18.44
CA ALA A 570 16.12 22.35 19.11
C ALA A 570 16.67 21.11 18.36
N PRO A 571 17.99 20.91 18.32
CA PRO A 571 18.65 19.83 17.58
C PRO A 571 18.54 18.46 18.28
N CYS A 572 17.36 18.10 18.80
CA CYS A 572 17.16 16.90 19.61
C CYS A 572 17.57 15.62 18.87
N LEU A 573 17.10 15.43 17.64
CA LEU A 573 17.35 14.24 16.84
C LEU A 573 18.84 14.04 16.50
N PRO A 574 19.55 15.00 15.88
CA PRO A 574 20.98 14.82 15.59
C PRO A 574 21.79 14.62 16.88
N HIS A 575 21.48 15.35 17.96
CA HIS A 575 22.16 15.16 19.25
C HIS A 575 21.95 13.75 19.81
N THR A 576 20.73 13.22 19.77
CA THR A 576 20.44 11.85 20.24
C THR A 576 21.09 10.77 19.39
N LEU A 577 21.16 10.96 18.07
CA LEU A 577 21.85 10.04 17.17
C LEU A 577 23.37 10.03 17.44
N SER A 578 23.98 11.19 17.63
CA SER A 578 25.41 11.31 17.92
C SER A 578 25.80 10.86 19.33
N ALA A 579 24.98 11.16 20.34
CA ALA A 579 25.29 10.86 21.75
C ALA A 579 25.05 9.40 22.14
N GLY A 580 24.37 8.61 21.31
CA GLY A 580 24.00 7.24 21.67
C GLY A 580 22.80 7.15 22.64
N GLY A 581 22.22 8.28 23.08
CA GLY A 581 21.09 8.31 24.01
C GLY A 581 20.35 9.66 24.03
N PRO A 582 19.30 9.80 24.86
CA PRO A 582 18.53 11.04 24.97
C PRO A 582 19.44 12.22 25.31
N ALA A 583 19.35 13.29 24.53
CA ALA A 583 20.13 14.51 24.74
C ALA A 583 19.13 15.67 24.91
N PRO A 584 19.01 16.27 26.11
CA PRO A 584 18.09 17.38 26.32
C PRO A 584 18.55 18.60 25.49
N VAL A 585 17.59 19.27 24.87
CA VAL A 585 17.81 20.54 24.15
C VAL A 585 16.91 21.62 24.74
N ASP A 586 17.42 22.86 24.81
CA ASP A 586 16.58 24.01 25.15
C ASP A 586 15.72 24.38 23.95
N TRP A 587 14.43 24.08 24.02
CA TRP A 587 13.49 24.26 22.93
C TRP A 587 12.68 25.57 23.05
N ARG A 588 12.94 26.42 24.04
CA ARG A 588 12.12 27.64 24.30
C ARG A 588 12.13 28.65 23.15
N HIS A 589 13.17 28.62 22.32
CA HIS A 589 13.31 29.48 21.15
C HIS A 589 13.10 28.74 19.82
N ALA A 590 12.65 27.49 19.89
CA ALA A 590 12.49 26.66 18.72
C ALA A 590 11.24 27.02 17.91
N ILE A 591 11.28 26.64 16.64
CA ILE A 591 10.17 26.66 15.71
C ILE A 591 9.07 25.77 16.27
N ASN A 592 7.92 26.36 16.61
CA ASN A 592 6.76 25.60 17.09
C ASN A 592 6.38 24.52 16.07
N GLY A 593 6.29 23.26 16.52
CA GLY A 593 6.08 22.08 15.68
C GLY A 593 7.37 21.28 15.43
N LEU A 594 8.54 21.91 15.53
CA LEU A 594 9.86 21.26 15.55
C LEU A 594 10.50 21.24 16.95
N ALA A 595 9.94 22.02 17.88
CA ALA A 595 10.32 22.10 19.28
C ALA A 595 10.02 20.78 20.04
N GLN A 596 10.97 19.84 20.02
CA GLN A 596 10.94 18.68 20.92
C GLN A 596 12.20 18.58 21.76
N PRO A 597 12.07 18.28 23.06
CA PRO A 597 13.21 18.11 23.96
C PRO A 597 13.94 16.79 23.76
N HIS A 598 13.26 15.76 23.25
CA HIS A 598 13.81 14.42 23.04
C HIS A 598 13.37 13.85 21.69
N ALA A 599 14.24 13.05 21.08
CA ALA A 599 13.86 12.24 19.93
C ALA A 599 12.94 11.08 20.33
N ALA A 600 12.04 10.70 19.44
CA ALA A 600 11.17 9.56 19.65
C ALA A 600 12.01 8.27 19.62
N PRO A 601 11.99 7.41 20.66
CA PRO A 601 12.84 6.22 20.72
C PRO A 601 12.72 5.33 19.48
N GLY A 602 11.49 5.04 19.06
CA GLY A 602 11.25 4.23 17.87
C GLY A 602 11.82 4.86 16.59
N ALA A 603 11.81 6.19 16.47
CA ALA A 603 12.41 6.88 15.32
C ALA A 603 13.94 6.81 15.33
N VAL A 604 14.56 6.89 16.51
CA VAL A 604 16.02 6.77 16.68
C VAL A 604 16.50 5.39 16.24
N ASP A 605 15.78 4.33 16.61
CA ASP A 605 16.12 2.96 16.22
C ASP A 605 16.15 2.81 14.70
N VAL A 606 15.13 3.32 13.99
CA VAL A 606 15.10 3.33 12.52
C VAL A 606 16.29 4.09 11.94
N LEU A 607 16.52 5.31 12.42
CA LEU A 607 17.51 6.22 11.83
C LEU A 607 18.94 5.80 12.14
N ARG A 608 19.17 4.97 13.16
CA ARG A 608 20.44 4.27 13.37
C ARG A 608 20.64 3.12 12.38
N ALA A 609 19.59 2.35 12.13
CA ALA A 609 19.63 1.23 11.18
C ALA A 609 19.70 1.72 9.72
N THR A 610 19.15 2.90 9.42
CA THR A 610 19.16 3.52 8.10
C THR A 610 19.45 5.02 8.25
N PRO A 611 20.73 5.40 8.40
CA PRO A 611 21.12 6.81 8.53
C PRO A 611 20.72 7.61 7.30
N VAL A 612 20.23 8.84 7.54
CA VAL A 612 19.89 9.82 6.50
C VAL A 612 20.54 11.16 6.82
N PRO A 613 20.79 12.02 5.81
CA PRO A 613 21.29 13.37 6.05
C PRO A 613 20.32 14.17 6.93
N LEU A 614 20.88 14.97 7.84
CA LEU A 614 20.15 15.90 8.70
C LEU A 614 20.67 17.31 8.51
N LEU A 615 19.76 18.25 8.24
CA LEU A 615 20.08 19.65 7.98
C LEU A 615 19.37 20.56 8.97
N GLY A 616 20.12 21.53 9.49
CA GLY A 616 19.59 22.55 10.39
C GLY A 616 18.89 23.67 9.63
N VAL A 617 17.78 24.17 10.18
CA VAL A 617 17.11 25.40 9.75
C VAL A 617 16.89 26.33 10.93
N SER A 618 16.98 27.63 10.72
CA SER A 618 16.61 28.65 11.71
C SER A 618 15.18 29.15 11.50
N LEU A 619 14.56 29.71 12.54
CA LEU A 619 13.24 30.34 12.41
C LEU A 619 13.20 31.45 11.35
N ALA A 620 14.29 32.22 11.20
CA ALA A 620 14.39 33.27 10.19
C ALA A 620 14.36 32.68 8.77
N ALA A 621 15.14 31.62 8.52
CA ALA A 621 15.15 30.93 7.22
C ALA A 621 13.79 30.30 6.89
N ALA A 622 13.14 29.68 7.88
CA ALA A 622 11.80 29.13 7.73
C ALA A 622 10.77 30.22 7.40
N ARG A 623 10.81 31.38 8.07
CA ARG A 623 9.94 32.53 7.78
C ARG A 623 10.15 33.09 6.39
N LEU A 624 11.41 33.17 5.94
CA LEU A 624 11.74 33.62 4.60
C LEU A 624 11.15 32.71 3.51
N ALA A 625 11.03 31.40 3.77
CA ALA A 625 10.45 30.44 2.84
C ALA A 625 8.91 30.52 2.73
N GLN A 626 8.20 31.00 3.76
CA GLN A 626 6.73 31.09 3.75
C GLN A 626 6.15 31.86 2.55
N PRO A 627 6.64 33.06 2.19
CA PRO A 627 6.11 33.80 1.04
C PRO A 627 6.41 33.15 -0.31
N LEU A 628 7.55 32.45 -0.47
CA LEU A 628 7.80 31.69 -1.71
C LEU A 628 6.78 30.57 -1.88
N ILE A 629 6.52 29.81 -0.80
CA ILE A 629 5.48 28.79 -0.79
C ILE A 629 4.10 29.41 -1.05
N ALA A 630 3.81 30.58 -0.49
CA ALA A 630 2.54 31.27 -0.73
C ALA A 630 2.34 31.70 -2.18
N LEU A 631 3.42 32.09 -2.87
CA LEU A 631 3.37 32.45 -4.28
C LEU A 631 3.20 31.22 -5.19
N ASP A 632 3.92 30.12 -4.92
CA ASP A 632 3.81 28.90 -5.73
C ASP A 632 2.51 28.11 -5.46
N ALA A 633 2.09 28.01 -4.18
CA ALA A 633 1.02 27.12 -3.76
C ALA A 633 -0.27 27.83 -3.35
N GLY A 634 -0.28 29.17 -3.28
CA GLY A 634 -1.43 29.94 -2.81
C GLY A 634 -1.78 29.70 -1.33
N LEU A 635 -0.84 29.19 -0.53
CA LEU A 635 -1.06 28.87 0.89
C LEU A 635 0.08 29.40 1.76
N TRP A 636 -0.26 29.88 2.96
CA TRP A 636 0.72 30.37 3.93
C TRP A 636 0.93 29.30 5.02
N PRO A 637 2.04 28.54 5.00
CA PRO A 637 2.27 27.49 6.00
C PRO A 637 2.69 28.08 7.35
N GLU A 638 2.61 27.32 8.43
CA GLU A 638 3.32 27.62 9.68
C GLU A 638 4.85 27.56 9.45
N PRO A 639 5.72 28.21 10.25
CA PRO A 639 7.16 28.16 10.02
C PRO A 639 7.75 26.73 10.00
N ALA A 640 7.25 25.81 10.82
CA ALA A 640 7.63 24.39 10.74
C ALA A 640 7.30 23.76 9.38
N GLY A 641 6.24 24.22 8.73
CA GLY A 641 5.85 23.82 7.38
C GLY A 641 6.75 24.34 6.28
N ALA A 642 7.41 25.47 6.50
CA ALA A 642 8.34 26.08 5.55
C ALA A 642 9.80 25.68 5.81
N ALA A 643 10.06 24.88 6.86
CA ALA A 643 11.39 24.51 7.30
C ALA A 643 12.21 23.79 6.22
N SER A 644 11.61 22.87 5.47
CA SER A 644 12.26 22.12 4.39
C SER A 644 12.82 23.04 3.29
N VAL A 645 11.99 23.96 2.81
CA VAL A 645 12.38 25.00 1.85
C VAL A 645 13.40 25.96 2.47
N GLY A 646 13.20 26.38 3.73
CA GLY A 646 14.10 27.27 4.45
C GLY A 646 15.52 26.71 4.58
N ALA A 647 15.67 25.41 4.90
CA ALA A 647 16.97 24.75 4.96
C ALA A 647 17.67 24.74 3.60
N ARG A 648 16.91 24.52 2.52
CA ARG A 648 17.47 24.54 1.17
C ARG A 648 17.93 25.95 0.77
N LEU A 649 17.16 26.99 1.10
CA LEU A 649 17.57 28.39 0.87
C LEU A 649 18.88 28.72 1.59
N VAL A 650 19.07 28.22 2.82
CA VAL A 650 20.35 28.38 3.56
C VAL A 650 21.50 27.74 2.78
N GLN A 651 21.32 26.51 2.28
CA GLN A 651 22.35 25.85 1.47
C GLN A 651 22.66 26.61 0.17
N ALA A 652 21.63 27.05 -0.55
CA ALA A 652 21.78 27.78 -1.80
C ALA A 652 22.47 29.13 -1.58
N PHE A 653 22.14 29.84 -0.50
CA PHE A 653 22.82 31.06 -0.10
C PHE A 653 24.29 30.79 0.28
N ALA A 654 24.58 29.71 1.00
CA ALA A 654 25.95 29.34 1.33
C ALA A 654 26.80 29.01 0.08
N ALA A 655 26.18 28.47 -0.97
CA ALA A 655 26.84 28.14 -2.23
C ALA A 655 27.01 29.36 -3.17
N GLY A 656 25.95 30.18 -3.33
CA GLY A 656 25.91 31.31 -4.27
C GLY A 656 26.31 32.67 -3.68
N GLY A 657 26.48 32.75 -2.35
CA GLY A 657 26.89 33.96 -1.67
C GLY A 657 25.92 35.15 -1.84
N PRO A 658 26.43 36.40 -1.80
CA PRO A 658 25.60 37.61 -1.89
C PRO A 658 24.78 37.74 -3.18
N GLU A 659 25.21 37.10 -4.27
CA GLU A 659 24.51 37.14 -5.55
C GLU A 659 23.17 36.39 -5.49
N PHE A 660 23.15 35.21 -4.87
CA PHE A 660 21.90 34.49 -4.59
C PHE A 660 20.94 35.36 -3.76
N GLY A 661 21.45 36.01 -2.72
CA GLY A 661 20.66 36.94 -1.90
C GLY A 661 20.03 38.08 -2.71
N ARG A 662 20.80 38.73 -3.60
CA ARG A 662 20.28 39.79 -4.48
C ARG A 662 19.18 39.29 -5.42
N ARG A 663 19.34 38.11 -6.00
CA ARG A 663 18.32 37.50 -6.89
C ARG A 663 17.05 37.17 -6.13
N LEU A 664 17.17 36.60 -4.93
CA LEU A 664 16.01 36.32 -4.09
C LEU A 664 15.25 37.61 -3.73
N VAL A 665 15.97 38.70 -3.41
CA VAL A 665 15.35 40.01 -3.18
C VAL A 665 14.68 40.54 -4.43
N ASP A 666 15.35 40.55 -5.58
CA ASP A 666 14.80 41.06 -6.84
C ASP A 666 13.52 40.31 -7.22
N LEU A 667 13.57 38.98 -7.21
CA LEU A 667 12.47 38.11 -7.55
C LEU A 667 11.26 38.31 -6.64
N VAL A 668 11.45 38.42 -5.33
CA VAL A 668 10.32 38.66 -4.42
C VAL A 668 9.89 40.13 -4.37
N SER A 669 10.77 41.08 -4.70
CA SER A 669 10.38 42.51 -4.80
C SER A 669 9.33 42.75 -5.89
N LYS A 670 9.28 41.88 -6.91
CA LYS A 670 8.23 41.83 -7.94
C LYS A 670 6.87 41.35 -7.40
N HIS A 671 6.85 40.82 -6.16
CA HIS A 671 5.68 40.31 -5.46
C HIS A 671 5.58 40.93 -4.05
N PRO A 672 5.20 42.22 -3.94
CA PRO A 672 5.48 43.03 -2.76
C PRO A 672 4.76 42.58 -1.49
N SER A 673 5.54 42.27 -0.44
CA SER A 673 5.09 42.36 0.96
C SER A 673 6.19 43.00 1.82
N ALA A 674 5.84 44.00 2.63
CA ALA A 674 6.81 44.77 3.45
C ALA A 674 7.54 43.90 4.51
N ARG A 675 6.95 42.77 4.91
CA ARG A 675 7.51 41.83 5.91
C ARG A 675 8.73 41.07 5.38
N PHE A 676 8.84 40.88 4.07
CA PHE A 676 9.86 40.05 3.45
C PHE A 676 11.28 40.65 3.53
N ALA A 677 11.42 41.96 3.32
CA ALA A 677 12.72 42.63 3.31
C ALA A 677 13.47 42.48 4.65
N ALA A 678 12.73 42.48 5.77
CA ALA A 678 13.30 42.27 7.10
C ALA A 678 13.82 40.83 7.30
N ASP A 679 13.06 39.84 6.82
CA ASP A 679 13.44 38.42 6.95
C ASP A 679 14.68 38.07 6.10
N VAL A 680 14.85 38.69 4.91
CA VAL A 680 16.08 38.54 4.09
C VAL A 680 17.31 39.05 4.84
N GLY A 681 17.23 40.23 5.45
CA GLY A 681 18.33 40.81 6.22
C GLY A 681 18.77 39.89 7.37
N ALA A 682 17.80 39.26 8.05
CA ALA A 682 18.06 38.29 9.10
C ALA A 682 18.75 37.01 8.59
N LEU A 683 18.37 36.49 7.41
CA LEU A 683 19.03 35.34 6.81
C LEU A 683 20.49 35.65 6.47
N ALA A 684 20.75 36.79 5.82
CA ALA A 684 22.10 37.19 5.45
C ALA A 684 23.02 37.27 6.68
N ALA A 685 22.51 37.83 7.80
CA ALA A 685 23.22 37.87 9.07
C ALA A 685 23.48 36.46 9.64
N ALA A 686 22.50 35.55 9.58
CA ALA A 686 22.64 34.17 10.07
C ALA A 686 23.68 33.37 9.28
N VAL A 687 23.74 33.54 7.96
CA VAL A 687 24.78 32.86 7.14
C VAL A 687 26.16 33.45 7.40
N GLN A 688 26.27 34.77 7.53
CA GLN A 688 27.54 35.44 7.87
C GLN A 688 28.10 35.01 9.24
N ALA A 689 27.23 34.65 10.20
CA ALA A 689 27.61 34.17 11.52
C ALA A 689 28.21 32.75 11.54
N GLY A 690 28.35 32.07 10.39
CA GLY A 690 29.17 30.86 10.27
C GLY A 690 28.50 29.54 10.67
N SER A 691 27.17 29.48 10.75
CA SER A 691 26.43 28.27 11.15
C SER A 691 26.00 27.37 9.97
N ALA A 692 26.37 27.70 8.73
CA ALA A 692 25.95 26.91 7.57
C ALA A 692 26.82 25.65 7.42
N PRO A 693 26.27 24.44 7.60
CA PRO A 693 27.02 23.22 7.30
C PRO A 693 27.38 23.20 5.82
N ARG A 694 28.66 22.93 5.51
CA ARG A 694 29.10 22.65 4.14
C ARG A 694 28.46 21.35 3.69
N SER A 695 27.50 21.42 2.77
CA SER A 695 26.93 20.24 2.14
C SER A 695 27.87 19.72 1.04
N PRO A 696 28.00 18.40 0.85
CA PRO A 696 28.64 17.85 -0.35
C PRO A 696 27.91 18.36 -1.60
N ALA A 697 28.65 18.54 -2.70
CA ALA A 697 28.09 18.90 -3.98
C ALA A 697 27.22 17.74 -4.50
N VAL A 698 25.90 17.86 -4.37
CA VAL A 698 24.92 16.89 -4.89
C VAL A 698 24.53 17.31 -6.31
N PRO A 699 24.41 16.38 -7.28
CA PRO A 699 23.94 16.68 -8.63
C PRO A 699 22.60 17.43 -8.63
N ARG A 700 22.33 18.18 -9.72
CA ARG A 700 21.07 18.92 -9.97
C ARG A 700 19.90 17.97 -10.30
N GLN A 701 19.56 17.07 -9.39
CA GLN A 701 18.34 16.27 -9.49
C GLN A 701 17.17 17.06 -8.90
N ALA A 702 15.95 16.74 -9.35
CA ALA A 702 14.75 17.34 -8.81
C ALA A 702 14.55 17.03 -7.33
N ARG A 703 13.98 17.98 -6.58
CA ARG A 703 13.72 17.83 -5.13
C ARG A 703 12.25 18.08 -4.79
N ALA A 704 11.75 17.34 -3.81
CA ALA A 704 10.42 17.55 -3.24
C ALA A 704 10.53 18.03 -1.79
N TYR A 705 9.78 19.08 -1.44
CA TYR A 705 9.80 19.69 -0.11
C TYR A 705 8.44 19.49 0.58
N LEU A 706 8.45 18.87 1.75
CA LEU A 706 7.23 18.74 2.55
C LEU A 706 6.82 20.08 3.15
N VAL A 707 5.59 20.50 2.86
CA VAL A 707 4.93 21.68 3.41
C VAL A 707 3.76 21.26 4.30
N THR A 708 3.87 21.49 5.60
CA THR A 708 2.91 20.99 6.60
C THR A 708 2.42 22.07 7.57
N GLY A 709 1.19 21.97 8.05
CA GLY A 709 0.61 22.98 8.94
C GLY A 709 0.18 24.23 8.20
N ALA A 710 -1.13 24.43 8.06
CA ALA A 710 -1.67 25.71 7.61
C ALA A 710 -1.60 26.74 8.74
N ALA A 711 -1.07 27.95 8.46
CA ALA A 711 -1.47 29.09 9.27
C ALA A 711 -2.98 29.28 9.12
N GLY A 712 -3.67 29.78 10.15
CA GLY A 712 -5.12 30.04 10.09
C GLY A 712 -5.52 30.96 8.92
N PRO A 713 -6.81 31.33 8.80
CA PRO A 713 -7.29 32.16 7.68
C PRO A 713 -6.34 33.33 7.43
N GLN A 714 -5.90 33.47 6.18
CA GLN A 714 -4.82 34.38 5.82
C GLN A 714 -5.08 35.79 6.38
N PRO A 715 -4.05 36.50 6.87
CA PRO A 715 -4.21 37.90 7.22
C PRO A 715 -4.80 38.64 6.02
N ASN A 716 -6.00 39.20 6.20
CA ASN A 716 -6.78 39.93 5.20
C ASN A 716 -5.86 40.90 4.42
N GLY A 717 -5.44 40.55 3.20
CA GLY A 717 -4.51 41.38 2.43
C GLY A 717 -3.94 40.76 1.17
N LEU A 718 -3.77 39.43 1.12
CA LEU A 718 -3.37 38.73 -0.11
C LEU A 718 -4.62 38.25 -0.83
N ARG A 719 -5.21 39.12 -1.66
CA ARG A 719 -6.17 38.66 -2.68
C ARG A 719 -5.37 37.78 -3.67
N ARG A 720 -5.89 36.60 -4.00
CA ARG A 720 -5.35 35.79 -5.10
C ARG A 720 -5.23 36.69 -6.35
N PRO A 721 -4.07 36.74 -7.03
CA PRO A 721 -3.95 37.41 -8.31
C PRO A 721 -4.88 36.80 -9.36
#